data_AF-A0A7X7L440-F1
#
_entry.id   AF-A0A7X7L440-F1
#
_cell.length_a   1.000
_cell.length_b   1.000
_cell.length_c   1.000
_cell.angle_alpha   90.00
_cell.angle_beta   90.00
_cell.angle_gamma   90.00
#
_symmetry.space_group_name_H-M   'P 1'
#
loop_
_entity.id
_entity.type
_entity.pdbx_description
1 polymer ?
#
loop_
_entity_poly.entity_id
_entity_poly.type
_entity_poly.pdbx_seq_one_letter_code
_entity_poly.pdbx_strand_id
1 'polypeptide(L)'
;MIRETRTNKVVSGRSLTSVLIMLCVVSALLLHGSAFAQTVIINKAWLSANGPSPYYLDQAGATYMLDTDVSTPGSAFAVIAPNISFDLNGHTITYDNSPFITVPNSSFEEGSGRNLPNWDLSQAPSADVGQGPFSGSLAWTGPQALRFAVPAGETSPDQQQVSALGTVSLAANTTYDLSFRAFNGFSDGEKITLYAKLAGTDIEAAHTGGTWRGFHFVTASFTTGSSPETHTIQLGIRAARSALAKSGYVYIDDIRIQRSRVFGVLAGPASWGEDWRQRTYPDITRFGSAANLVLKNGTISQGRGGGNRSHAVYEFGADKIEVTKLTTNVHGPNCHNFGAYYASGVRIHENTFYNNVNIITSRDRFDGTVISAGKDGEVYNNTIVGGCQNGIVASRNSKIHHNTIRLRSRYTNGFAIQLYGDQGSEVHDNTILCGADEWSCRGIFVGGGARGTRILNNQIEVQELPLNQEYNGGQGGALSGAYGIQVENANDIQISGNFVSAYAREWTASAFRMNAELDNRNIHVHDNTFRGIKMGRGAFGSNDQNLLTANSVKISSGVDSPTAQLRFERNTLVTNSRWIACTNISNLDLKDSTFQISGELLDPFQPLTAVRYSSGSLNAVVDLRFIDVRFADSAARSAFMEASIYKKYYVDFGIDPYSSFRLSWTLTLKVVNREGQPLMGATVRVVDSYGQEVFLGAADAAGEVTAVIDQFRNVGGKRTPTGALLAHTVTVTGQGFESVQHQVTMDSPQTLTVVLGTDKVAPSAPRQLRLTR
;
A
#
# COMPACT_ATOMS: atom_id res chain seq x y z
N MET A 1 -75.25 12.21 -23.81
CA MET A 1 -76.47 12.30 -24.64
C MET A 1 -76.13 11.83 -26.04
N ILE A 2 -76.80 10.74 -26.47
CA ILE A 2 -77.32 10.44 -27.83
C ILE A 2 -76.31 10.59 -28.99
N ARG A 3 -75.72 9.48 -29.50
CA ARG A 3 -76.18 8.64 -30.64
C ARG A 3 -76.34 9.40 -31.96
N GLU A 4 -75.72 8.87 -33.03
CA GLU A 4 -76.32 8.48 -34.32
C GLU A 4 -75.22 8.38 -35.42
N THR A 5 -74.85 7.18 -35.87
CA THR A 5 -75.37 6.31 -36.97
C THR A 5 -74.80 6.54 -38.37
N ARG A 6 -74.03 5.53 -38.80
CA ARG A 6 -73.98 4.82 -40.10
C ARG A 6 -74.27 5.59 -41.40
N THR A 7 -73.41 5.35 -42.39
CA THR A 7 -73.83 4.72 -43.66
C THR A 7 -72.67 3.98 -44.34
N ASN A 8 -72.98 2.77 -44.80
CA ASN A 8 -72.13 1.89 -45.60
C ASN A 8 -72.13 2.34 -47.07
N LYS A 9 -70.99 2.19 -47.76
CA LYS A 9 -71.00 1.74 -49.16
C LYS A 9 -69.70 1.02 -49.52
N VAL A 10 -69.87 -0.26 -49.87
CA VAL A 10 -68.87 -1.15 -50.46
C VAL A 10 -68.83 -0.86 -51.96
N VAL A 11 -67.65 -0.59 -52.55
CA VAL A 11 -67.25 -1.05 -53.89
C VAL A 11 -65.73 -1.21 -53.96
N SER A 12 -65.34 -2.33 -54.56
CA SER A 12 -64.05 -2.90 -54.90
C SER A 12 -62.93 -1.99 -55.41
N GLY A 13 -61.70 -2.30 -55.02
CA GLY A 13 -60.47 -1.92 -55.71
C GLY A 13 -59.23 -2.48 -55.03
N ARG A 14 -58.75 -3.65 -55.48
CA ARG A 14 -57.44 -4.19 -55.08
C ARG A 14 -56.34 -3.29 -55.66
N SER A 15 -55.47 -2.72 -54.82
CA SER A 15 -54.10 -2.37 -55.21
C SER A 15 -53.12 -2.65 -54.05
N LEU A 16 -52.35 -3.72 -54.20
CA LEU A 16 -50.89 -3.79 -54.13
C LEU A 16 -50.06 -2.77 -53.28
N THR A 17 -50.54 -2.31 -52.12
CA THR A 17 -49.76 -1.34 -51.31
C THR A 17 -49.54 -1.74 -49.85
N SER A 18 -49.84 -2.98 -49.46
CA SER A 18 -49.72 -3.43 -48.05
C SER A 18 -48.77 -4.61 -47.82
N VAL A 19 -48.08 -5.11 -48.86
CA VAL A 19 -47.04 -6.15 -48.73
C VAL A 19 -45.62 -5.56 -48.85
N LEU A 20 -45.47 -4.32 -49.33
CA LEU A 20 -44.15 -3.70 -49.52
C LEU A 20 -43.61 -3.00 -48.26
N ILE A 21 -44.46 -2.59 -47.31
CA ILE A 21 -44.01 -1.88 -46.09
C ILE A 21 -43.60 -2.87 -44.99
N MET A 22 -44.09 -4.12 -45.02
CA MET A 22 -43.71 -5.14 -44.04
C MET A 22 -42.43 -5.90 -44.42
N LEU A 23 -42.03 -5.91 -45.70
CA LEU A 23 -40.72 -6.43 -46.11
C LEU A 23 -39.57 -5.43 -45.91
N CYS A 24 -39.82 -4.11 -45.95
CA CYS A 24 -38.77 -3.12 -45.68
C CYS A 24 -38.39 -3.00 -44.19
N VAL A 25 -39.31 -3.29 -43.26
CA VAL A 25 -39.00 -3.25 -41.81
C VAL A 25 -38.36 -4.55 -41.31
N VAL A 26 -38.61 -5.68 -41.98
CA VAL A 26 -37.94 -6.96 -41.64
C VAL A 26 -36.56 -7.09 -42.31
N SER A 27 -36.32 -6.44 -43.46
CA SER A 27 -34.98 -6.37 -44.06
C SER A 27 -34.06 -5.32 -43.42
N ALA A 28 -34.60 -4.32 -42.71
CA ALA A 28 -33.79 -3.35 -41.97
C ALA A 28 -33.35 -3.84 -40.57
N LEU A 29 -33.96 -4.91 -40.04
CA LEU A 29 -33.60 -5.50 -38.73
C LEU A 29 -32.70 -6.74 -38.82
N LEU A 30 -32.47 -7.31 -40.01
CA LEU A 30 -31.68 -8.53 -40.24
C LEU A 30 -30.39 -8.31 -41.04
N LEU A 31 -30.01 -7.05 -41.29
CA LEU A 31 -28.72 -6.67 -41.89
C LEU A 31 -27.80 -5.96 -40.88
N HIS A 32 -27.78 -6.43 -39.63
CA HIS A 32 -26.54 -6.35 -38.84
C HIS A 32 -25.63 -7.48 -39.33
N GLY A 33 -25.22 -7.41 -40.60
CA GLY A 33 -24.08 -8.19 -41.06
C GLY A 33 -22.94 -7.81 -40.12
N SER A 34 -22.41 -8.80 -39.39
CA SER A 34 -21.20 -8.65 -38.60
C SER A 34 -20.14 -8.11 -39.55
N ALA A 35 -19.92 -6.78 -39.53
CA ALA A 35 -18.86 -6.16 -40.28
C ALA A 35 -17.59 -6.84 -39.78
N PHE A 36 -16.96 -7.64 -40.64
CA PHE A 36 -15.70 -8.29 -40.30
C PHE A 36 -14.77 -7.18 -39.82
N ALA A 37 -14.26 -7.33 -38.59
CA ALA A 37 -13.32 -6.36 -38.03
C ALA A 37 -12.16 -6.21 -39.02
N GLN A 38 -12.00 -5.02 -39.59
CA GLN A 38 -10.96 -4.77 -40.58
C GLN A 38 -9.60 -4.97 -39.90
N THR A 39 -8.78 -5.87 -40.45
CA THR A 39 -7.40 -6.05 -39.98
C THR A 39 -6.47 -5.11 -40.76
N VAL A 40 -5.72 -4.29 -40.05
CA VAL A 40 -4.69 -3.40 -40.59
C VAL A 40 -3.32 -3.95 -40.20
N ILE A 41 -2.54 -4.38 -41.18
CA ILE A 41 -1.17 -4.88 -40.97
C ILE A 41 -0.20 -3.71 -40.91
N ILE A 42 0.49 -3.55 -39.78
CA ILE A 42 1.52 -2.54 -39.56
C ILE A 42 2.88 -3.18 -39.88
N ASN A 43 3.24 -3.15 -41.15
CA ASN A 43 4.57 -3.52 -41.64
C ASN A 43 5.37 -2.26 -42.01
N LYS A 44 6.60 -2.44 -42.53
CA LYS A 44 7.48 -1.32 -42.91
C LYS A 44 6.85 -0.37 -43.94
N ALA A 45 6.06 -0.90 -44.89
CA ALA A 45 5.40 -0.08 -45.90
C ALA A 45 4.30 0.79 -45.29
N TRP A 46 3.51 0.23 -44.35
CA TRP A 46 2.51 1.00 -43.61
C TRP A 46 3.16 2.13 -42.80
N LEU A 47 4.25 1.84 -42.08
CA LEU A 47 4.98 2.84 -41.30
C LEU A 47 5.50 3.98 -42.18
N SER A 48 6.15 3.66 -43.30
CA SER A 48 6.63 4.67 -44.26
C SER A 48 5.50 5.51 -44.86
N ALA A 49 4.34 4.91 -45.12
CA ALA A 49 3.18 5.61 -45.67
C ALA A 49 2.51 6.56 -44.67
N ASN A 50 2.64 6.31 -43.37
CA ASN A 50 2.03 7.12 -42.30
C ASN A 50 2.98 8.17 -41.71
N GLY A 51 4.20 8.31 -42.23
CA GLY A 51 5.14 9.34 -41.82
C GLY A 51 5.86 9.07 -40.50
N PRO A 52 6.44 10.10 -39.86
CA PRO A 52 7.12 9.94 -38.58
C PRO A 52 6.12 9.66 -37.45
N SER A 53 6.59 8.99 -36.39
CA SER A 53 5.81 8.76 -35.18
C SER A 53 5.43 10.07 -34.47
N PRO A 54 4.36 10.09 -33.64
CA PRO A 54 3.51 8.96 -33.25
C PRO A 54 2.62 8.45 -34.39
N TYR A 55 2.46 7.13 -34.47
CA TYR A 55 1.52 6.48 -35.38
C TYR A 55 0.12 6.43 -34.75
N TYR A 56 -0.90 6.87 -35.48
CA TYR A 56 -2.26 6.98 -34.96
C TYR A 56 -3.11 5.79 -35.37
N LEU A 57 -3.75 5.16 -34.39
CA LEU A 57 -4.74 4.10 -34.59
C LEU A 57 -6.14 4.70 -34.43
N ASP A 58 -6.83 4.93 -35.54
CA ASP A 58 -7.97 5.83 -35.66
C ASP A 58 -9.21 5.20 -36.31
N GLN A 59 -9.15 3.92 -36.66
CA GLN A 59 -10.28 3.18 -37.25
C GLN A 59 -11.02 2.41 -36.14
N ALA A 60 -12.19 2.91 -35.76
CA ALA A 60 -13.02 2.29 -34.73
C ALA A 60 -13.37 0.83 -35.10
N GLY A 61 -13.24 -0.10 -34.15
CA GLY A 61 -13.51 -1.52 -34.38
C GLY A 61 -12.45 -2.29 -35.17
N ALA A 62 -11.36 -1.63 -35.61
CA ALA A 62 -10.30 -2.27 -36.37
C ALA A 62 -9.37 -3.10 -35.47
N THR A 63 -8.77 -4.13 -36.06
CA THR A 63 -7.65 -4.85 -35.48
C THR A 63 -6.36 -4.38 -36.15
N TYR A 64 -5.48 -3.73 -35.39
CA TYR A 64 -4.14 -3.39 -35.85
C TYR A 64 -3.18 -4.48 -35.40
N MET A 65 -2.41 -5.03 -36.33
CA MET A 65 -1.46 -6.11 -36.04
C MET A 65 -0.06 -5.72 -36.51
N LEU A 66 0.92 -5.74 -35.61
CA LEU A 66 2.32 -5.54 -36.00
C LEU A 66 2.84 -6.73 -36.83
N ASP A 67 3.65 -6.42 -37.83
CA ASP A 67 4.39 -7.38 -38.67
C ASP A 67 5.88 -7.01 -38.77
N THR A 68 6.32 -6.07 -37.93
CA THR A 68 7.71 -5.64 -37.80
C THR A 68 7.90 -4.98 -36.43
N ASP A 69 9.12 -5.04 -35.91
CA ASP A 69 9.50 -4.22 -34.76
C ASP A 69 9.47 -2.73 -35.14
N VAL A 70 9.14 -1.89 -34.15
CA VAL A 70 8.99 -0.44 -34.31
C VAL A 70 9.93 0.24 -33.34
N SER A 71 10.76 1.17 -33.83
CA SER A 71 11.59 2.01 -32.97
C SER A 71 11.41 3.48 -33.30
N THR A 72 11.15 4.28 -32.27
CA THR A 72 10.84 5.71 -32.41
C THR A 72 11.66 6.54 -31.44
N PRO A 73 12.08 7.76 -31.81
CA PRO A 73 12.82 8.63 -30.92
C PRO A 73 11.93 9.24 -29.81
N GLY A 74 10.61 9.38 -30.04
CA GLY A 74 9.60 9.85 -29.07
C GLY A 74 8.48 8.84 -28.88
N SER A 75 7.23 9.30 -28.73
CA SER A 75 6.06 8.43 -28.61
C SER A 75 5.91 7.54 -29.86
N ALA A 76 5.57 6.26 -29.65
CA ALA A 76 5.43 5.32 -30.76
C ALA A 76 4.00 5.30 -31.32
N PHE A 77 2.99 4.98 -30.50
CA PHE A 77 1.60 4.87 -30.95
C PHE A 77 0.62 5.69 -30.11
N ALA A 78 -0.41 6.22 -30.76
CA ALA A 78 -1.56 6.86 -30.13
C ALA A 78 -2.87 6.23 -30.61
N VAL A 79 -3.64 5.64 -29.70
CA VAL A 79 -4.95 5.04 -29.96
C VAL A 79 -6.02 6.10 -29.71
N ILE A 80 -6.75 6.48 -30.76
CA ILE A 80 -7.71 7.58 -30.71
C ILE A 80 -9.13 7.19 -31.17
N ALA A 81 -9.37 5.90 -31.43
CA ALA A 81 -10.71 5.39 -31.74
C ALA A 81 -11.11 4.20 -30.84
N PRO A 82 -12.41 4.03 -30.55
CA PRO A 82 -12.89 2.99 -29.64
C PRO A 82 -12.90 1.61 -30.29
N ASN A 83 -12.97 0.57 -29.46
CA ASN A 83 -13.06 -0.83 -29.85
C ASN A 83 -11.90 -1.31 -30.74
N ILE A 84 -10.72 -0.70 -30.59
CA ILE A 84 -9.51 -1.16 -31.28
C ILE A 84 -8.95 -2.39 -30.59
N SER A 85 -8.58 -3.42 -31.36
CA SER A 85 -7.64 -4.44 -30.90
C SER A 85 -6.26 -4.15 -31.48
N PHE A 86 -5.29 -3.85 -30.63
CA PHE A 86 -3.91 -3.67 -31.01
C PHE A 86 -3.09 -4.90 -30.59
N ASP A 87 -2.78 -5.74 -31.57
CA ASP A 87 -2.00 -6.95 -31.40
C ASP A 87 -0.55 -6.70 -31.82
N LEU A 88 0.38 -6.82 -30.88
CA LEU A 88 1.81 -6.67 -31.18
C LEU A 88 2.38 -7.92 -31.86
N ASN A 89 1.64 -9.03 -31.92
CA ASN A 89 1.98 -10.24 -32.67
C ASN A 89 3.41 -10.75 -32.43
N GLY A 90 3.88 -10.65 -31.18
CA GLY A 90 5.23 -11.03 -30.75
C GLY A 90 6.33 -10.00 -31.02
N HIS A 91 6.03 -8.88 -31.68
CA HIS A 91 6.98 -7.83 -32.00
C HIS A 91 7.26 -6.88 -30.84
N THR A 92 8.32 -6.08 -31.00
CA THR A 92 8.79 -5.09 -30.03
C THR A 92 8.53 -3.66 -30.49
N ILE A 93 7.99 -2.85 -29.58
CA ILE A 93 7.97 -1.39 -29.66
C ILE A 93 9.08 -0.84 -28.76
N THR A 94 10.06 -0.15 -29.35
CA THR A 94 11.11 0.59 -28.64
C THR A 94 10.88 2.10 -28.81
N TYR A 95 10.20 2.71 -27.84
CA TYR A 95 9.91 4.15 -27.82
C TYR A 95 11.01 4.91 -27.10
N ASP A 96 11.03 6.24 -27.19
CA ASP A 96 12.07 7.06 -26.54
C ASP A 96 13.51 6.60 -26.89
N ASN A 97 13.73 6.14 -28.11
CA ASN A 97 15.02 5.57 -28.53
C ASN A 97 16.01 6.63 -29.05
N SER A 98 15.92 7.85 -28.53
CA SER A 98 16.83 8.94 -28.89
C SER A 98 18.20 8.73 -28.25
N PRO A 99 19.29 9.27 -28.83
CA PRO A 99 20.58 9.34 -28.14
C PRO A 99 20.44 10.05 -26.79
N PHE A 100 21.19 9.60 -25.78
CA PHE A 100 21.31 10.32 -24.51
C PHE A 100 21.87 11.72 -24.75
N ILE A 101 21.30 12.71 -24.05
CA ILE A 101 21.94 14.01 -23.92
C ILE A 101 22.95 13.87 -22.78
N THR A 102 24.22 13.74 -23.15
CA THR A 102 25.30 13.61 -22.17
C THR A 102 25.67 14.99 -21.64
N VAL A 103 25.58 15.14 -20.32
CA VAL A 103 26.20 16.25 -19.58
C VAL A 103 27.52 15.71 -19.01
N PRO A 104 28.69 16.21 -19.45
CA PRO A 104 29.97 15.71 -18.96
C PRO A 104 30.09 15.84 -17.43
N ASN A 105 30.54 14.76 -16.77
CA ASN A 105 30.70 14.70 -15.32
C ASN A 105 29.45 15.20 -14.55
N SER A 106 28.26 14.74 -14.97
CA SER A 106 26.99 15.19 -14.40
C SER A 106 26.66 14.63 -13.03
N SER A 107 27.38 13.58 -12.60
CA SER A 107 27.29 13.02 -11.25
C SER A 107 28.42 13.47 -10.32
N PHE A 108 29.37 14.29 -10.82
CA PHE A 108 30.51 14.77 -10.03
C PHE A 108 31.38 13.69 -9.39
N GLU A 109 31.39 12.49 -9.96
CA GLU A 109 32.21 11.36 -9.49
C GLU A 109 33.64 11.40 -10.08
N GLU A 110 33.92 12.37 -10.94
CA GLU A 110 35.26 12.66 -11.45
C GLU A 110 35.80 13.96 -10.86
N GLY A 111 37.05 13.94 -10.39
CA GLY A 111 37.73 15.09 -9.82
C GLY A 111 37.84 15.03 -8.30
N SER A 112 38.34 16.10 -7.69
CA SER A 112 38.46 16.21 -6.23
C SER A 112 38.61 17.66 -5.79
N GLY A 113 37.90 18.06 -4.74
CA GLY A 113 37.95 19.44 -4.27
C GLY A 113 37.52 20.41 -5.36
N ARG A 114 38.33 21.46 -5.62
CA ARG A 114 38.06 22.44 -6.68
C ARG A 114 38.57 22.03 -8.06
N ASN A 115 39.28 20.89 -8.18
CA ASN A 115 39.67 20.34 -9.46
C ASN A 115 38.52 19.50 -10.01
N LEU A 116 37.61 20.17 -10.74
CA LEU A 116 36.40 19.56 -11.29
C LEU A 116 36.44 19.56 -12.82
N PRO A 117 36.77 18.43 -13.47
CA PRO A 117 36.80 18.34 -14.92
C PRO A 117 35.47 18.75 -15.56
N ASN A 118 35.54 19.48 -16.67
CA ASN A 118 34.40 19.97 -17.47
C ASN A 118 33.53 21.06 -16.83
N TRP A 119 33.91 21.61 -15.68
CA TRP A 119 33.15 22.66 -14.98
C TRP A 119 34.04 23.84 -14.60
N ASP A 120 33.55 25.06 -14.84
CA ASP A 120 34.16 26.31 -14.37
C ASP A 120 33.56 26.72 -13.01
N LEU A 121 34.42 26.81 -11.99
CA LEU A 121 34.10 27.21 -10.62
C LEU A 121 34.50 28.66 -10.30
N SER A 122 34.91 29.45 -11.30
CA SER A 122 35.40 30.82 -11.12
C SER A 122 34.38 31.74 -10.43
N GLN A 123 33.08 31.53 -10.68
CA GLN A 123 31.96 32.27 -10.10
C GLN A 123 31.34 31.59 -8.86
N ALA A 124 31.99 30.56 -8.33
CA ALA A 124 31.58 29.86 -7.11
C ALA A 124 32.81 29.55 -6.23
N PRO A 125 33.35 30.55 -5.52
CA PRO A 125 34.55 30.39 -4.70
C PRO A 125 34.37 29.39 -3.55
N SER A 126 33.13 29.11 -3.13
CA SER A 126 32.85 28.11 -2.10
C SER A 126 32.41 26.74 -2.63
N ALA A 127 32.31 26.57 -3.95
CA ALA A 127 31.96 25.29 -4.55
C ALA A 127 33.19 24.37 -4.60
N ASP A 128 32.97 23.09 -4.34
CA ASP A 128 33.91 22.00 -4.56
C ASP A 128 33.15 20.67 -4.69
N VAL A 129 33.86 19.57 -4.97
CA VAL A 129 33.29 18.23 -4.89
C VAL A 129 33.71 17.57 -3.58
N GLY A 130 32.74 16.95 -2.91
CA GLY A 130 32.99 16.23 -1.68
C GLY A 130 31.89 15.23 -1.34
N GLN A 131 32.20 14.34 -0.41
CA GLN A 131 31.21 13.46 0.19
C GLN A 131 30.25 14.28 1.06
N GLY A 132 28.98 13.90 1.08
CA GLY A 132 28.00 14.44 2.00
C GLY A 132 27.33 13.37 2.85
N PRO A 133 26.28 13.74 3.61
CA PRO A 133 25.57 12.85 4.53
C PRO A 133 24.78 11.72 3.83
N PHE A 134 24.96 11.56 2.52
CA PHE A 134 24.27 10.63 1.64
C PHE A 134 25.14 9.53 1.07
N SER A 135 26.44 9.55 1.39
CA SER A 135 27.35 8.47 1.04
C SER A 135 26.75 7.13 1.52
N GLY A 136 26.40 6.26 0.56
CA GLY A 136 25.73 4.97 0.80
C GLY A 136 24.25 4.87 0.38
N SER A 137 23.56 5.98 0.08
CA SER A 137 22.18 5.91 -0.42
C SER A 137 22.11 5.20 -1.78
N LEU A 138 21.23 4.21 -1.91
CA LEU A 138 21.08 3.43 -3.14
C LEU A 138 20.60 4.26 -4.33
N ALA A 139 20.06 5.45 -4.08
CA ALA A 139 19.64 6.33 -5.16
C ALA A 139 20.83 7.02 -5.83
N TRP A 140 21.94 7.30 -5.14
CA TRP A 140 23.00 8.19 -5.61
C TRP A 140 23.95 7.54 -6.61
N THR A 141 24.46 8.34 -7.53
CA THR A 141 25.49 7.89 -8.47
C THR A 141 26.83 8.10 -7.80
N GLY A 142 27.25 7.16 -6.95
CA GLY A 142 28.55 7.23 -6.27
C GLY A 142 28.56 8.04 -4.95
N PRO A 143 29.73 8.17 -4.29
CA PRO A 143 29.86 8.76 -2.97
C PRO A 143 30.01 10.29 -2.92
N GLN A 144 30.13 11.00 -4.03
CA GLN A 144 30.43 12.43 -4.06
C GLN A 144 29.33 13.25 -4.74
N ALA A 145 29.37 14.58 -4.56
CA ALA A 145 28.50 15.51 -5.27
C ALA A 145 29.15 16.89 -5.31
N LEU A 146 28.63 17.77 -6.18
CA LEU A 146 28.95 19.19 -6.12
C LEU A 146 28.32 19.78 -4.86
N ARG A 147 29.14 20.38 -4.00
CA ARG A 147 28.67 21.04 -2.78
C ARG A 147 29.01 22.52 -2.77
N PHE A 148 28.15 23.31 -2.14
CA PHE A 148 28.35 24.74 -1.93
C PHE A 148 28.38 25.01 -0.43
N ALA A 149 29.36 25.78 0.04
CA ALA A 149 29.30 26.27 1.41
C ALA A 149 28.16 27.28 1.53
N VAL A 150 27.34 27.12 2.57
CA VAL A 150 26.28 28.07 2.90
C VAL A 150 26.94 29.38 3.35
N PRO A 151 26.63 30.53 2.72
CA PRO A 151 27.21 31.81 3.09
C PRO A 151 26.96 32.17 4.56
N ALA A 152 28.00 32.62 5.26
CA ALA A 152 27.91 33.12 6.63
C ALA A 152 28.10 34.65 6.63
N GLY A 153 27.09 35.42 7.03
CA GLY A 153 27.19 36.89 7.21
C GLY A 153 26.03 37.71 6.64
N GLU A 154 26.06 39.03 6.87
CA GLU A 154 24.96 40.00 6.61
C GLU A 154 25.02 40.73 5.25
N THR A 155 25.99 40.44 4.38
CA THR A 155 26.13 41.07 3.05
C THR A 155 25.36 40.29 1.95
N SER A 156 25.29 40.79 0.69
CA SER A 156 24.45 40.35 -0.47
C SER A 156 23.78 38.98 -0.52
N PRO A 157 22.62 38.80 -1.20
CA PRO A 157 22.27 37.46 -1.65
C PRO A 157 23.47 36.92 -2.43
N ASP A 158 24.19 36.00 -1.81
CA ASP A 158 25.38 35.42 -2.38
C ASP A 158 24.91 34.41 -3.42
N GLN A 159 24.92 34.86 -4.67
CA GLN A 159 24.72 33.99 -5.82
C GLN A 159 26.08 33.40 -6.18
N GLN A 160 26.18 32.09 -6.10
CA GLN A 160 27.32 31.35 -6.60
C GLN A 160 26.87 30.43 -7.71
N GLN A 161 27.70 30.33 -8.74
CA GLN A 161 27.38 29.57 -9.93
C GLN A 161 28.60 28.85 -10.47
N VAL A 162 28.40 27.59 -10.85
CA VAL A 162 29.33 26.83 -11.69
C VAL A 162 28.73 26.69 -13.08
N SER A 163 29.57 26.67 -14.10
CA SER A 163 29.12 26.54 -15.49
C SER A 163 29.82 25.37 -16.18
N ALA A 164 29.09 24.58 -16.95
CA ALA A 164 29.69 23.55 -17.78
C ALA A 164 30.58 24.20 -18.86
N LEU A 165 31.75 23.61 -19.11
CA LEU A 165 32.67 24.05 -20.17
C LEU A 165 32.21 23.59 -21.56
N GLY A 166 31.44 22.50 -21.62
CA GLY A 166 30.83 21.97 -22.83
C GLY A 166 29.39 22.44 -23.03
N THR A 167 28.86 22.20 -24.23
CA THR A 167 27.47 22.46 -24.59
C THR A 167 26.67 21.17 -24.76
N VAL A 168 25.35 21.29 -24.70
CA VAL A 168 24.38 20.25 -25.04
C VAL A 168 23.56 20.71 -26.26
N SER A 169 23.24 19.78 -27.16
CA SER A 169 22.41 20.05 -28.33
C SER A 169 21.03 19.44 -28.17
N LEU A 170 20.00 20.24 -28.42
CA LEU A 170 18.59 19.87 -28.25
C LEU A 170 17.89 19.92 -29.61
N ALA A 171 17.07 18.92 -29.90
CA ALA A 171 16.31 18.89 -31.15
C ALA A 171 15.21 19.95 -31.13
N ALA A 172 14.84 20.47 -32.31
CA ALA A 172 13.73 21.40 -32.47
C ALA A 172 12.38 20.78 -32.03
N ASN A 173 11.44 21.62 -31.61
CA ASN A 173 10.05 21.26 -31.27
C ASN A 173 9.95 20.03 -30.35
N THR A 174 10.87 19.89 -29.41
CA THR A 174 10.97 18.72 -28.54
C THR A 174 10.85 19.16 -27.08
N THR A 175 9.99 18.47 -26.32
CA THR A 175 9.86 18.72 -24.89
C THR A 175 10.89 17.92 -24.11
N TYR A 176 11.63 18.63 -23.25
CA TYR A 176 12.64 18.09 -22.37
C TYR A 176 12.34 18.44 -20.92
N ASP A 177 12.91 17.67 -20.00
CA ASP A 177 13.08 18.03 -18.60
C ASP A 177 14.56 18.30 -18.32
N LEU A 178 14.87 19.50 -17.81
CA LEU A 178 16.11 19.76 -17.09
C LEU A 178 15.91 19.31 -15.65
N SER A 179 16.81 18.46 -15.14
CA SER A 179 16.68 17.90 -13.81
C SER A 179 18.01 17.76 -13.09
N PHE A 180 17.94 17.73 -11.76
CA PHE A 180 19.05 17.47 -10.86
C PHE A 180 18.51 16.98 -9.52
N ARG A 181 19.40 16.54 -8.65
CA ARG A 181 19.09 16.18 -7.26
C ARG A 181 19.58 17.25 -6.30
N ALA A 182 18.69 17.67 -5.42
CA ALA A 182 18.97 18.69 -4.41
C ALA A 182 19.05 18.08 -3.01
N PHE A 183 20.05 18.54 -2.23
CA PHE A 183 20.09 18.35 -0.78
C PHE A 183 20.27 19.67 -0.06
N ASN A 184 19.32 19.97 0.81
CA ASN A 184 19.42 21.03 1.76
C ASN A 184 19.04 20.50 3.14
N GLY A 185 20.04 20.11 3.94
CA GLY A 185 19.81 19.61 5.30
C GLY A 185 19.39 20.68 6.32
N PHE A 186 19.27 21.95 5.90
CA PHE A 186 18.95 23.06 6.80
C PHE A 186 17.44 23.32 6.85
N SER A 187 16.92 23.51 8.07
CA SER A 187 15.63 24.18 8.27
C SER A 187 15.87 25.69 8.24
N ASP A 188 15.74 26.27 7.04
CA ASP A 188 16.14 27.65 6.72
C ASP A 188 14.95 28.60 6.48
N GLY A 189 13.71 28.07 6.51
CA GLY A 189 12.50 28.83 6.22
C GLY A 189 12.42 29.28 4.75
N GLU A 190 12.81 28.40 3.81
CA GLU A 190 12.75 28.65 2.37
C GLU A 190 13.70 29.75 1.89
N LYS A 191 14.89 29.81 2.49
CA LYS A 191 15.87 30.89 2.21
C LYS A 191 17.03 30.47 1.33
N ILE A 192 17.37 29.19 1.24
CA ILE A 192 18.35 28.66 0.30
C ILE A 192 17.62 28.08 -0.90
N THR A 193 18.04 28.46 -2.10
CA THR A 193 17.58 27.90 -3.37
C THR A 193 18.75 27.26 -4.09
N LEU A 194 18.65 25.96 -4.38
CA LEU A 194 19.53 25.23 -5.29
C LEU A 194 18.91 25.21 -6.67
N TYR A 195 19.71 25.36 -7.73
CA TYR A 195 19.17 25.38 -9.09
C TYR A 195 20.10 24.77 -10.14
N ALA A 196 19.49 24.31 -11.22
CA ALA A 196 20.10 24.02 -12.51
C ALA A 196 19.39 24.82 -13.60
N LYS A 197 20.14 25.42 -14.52
CA LYS A 197 19.63 26.36 -15.52
C LYS A 197 20.27 26.13 -16.89
N LEU A 198 19.50 26.31 -17.96
CA LEU A 198 20.04 26.45 -19.31
C LEU A 198 20.51 27.88 -19.56
N ALA A 199 21.81 28.05 -19.81
CA ALA A 199 22.40 29.36 -20.01
C ALA A 199 21.78 30.11 -21.20
N GLY A 200 21.53 31.40 -21.01
CA GLY A 200 20.92 32.26 -22.03
C GLY A 200 19.39 32.13 -22.14
N THR A 201 18.74 31.40 -21.23
CA THR A 201 17.27 31.22 -21.20
C THR A 201 16.71 31.49 -19.81
N ASP A 202 15.38 31.44 -19.66
CA ASP A 202 14.69 31.44 -18.36
C ASP A 202 14.36 30.03 -17.85
N ILE A 203 14.85 28.99 -18.53
CA ILE A 203 14.58 27.59 -18.18
C ILE A 203 15.44 27.17 -16.99
N GLU A 204 14.78 26.92 -15.86
CA GLU A 204 15.43 26.65 -14.59
C GLU A 204 14.66 25.65 -13.75
N ALA A 205 15.35 24.58 -13.32
CA ALA A 205 14.89 23.71 -12.25
C ALA A 205 15.44 24.26 -10.93
N ALA A 206 14.59 24.50 -9.94
CA ALA A 206 15.00 25.05 -8.66
C ALA A 206 14.28 24.39 -7.47
N HIS A 207 14.99 24.26 -6.36
CA HIS A 207 14.44 23.83 -5.08
C HIS A 207 14.80 24.84 -3.99
N THR A 208 13.77 25.38 -3.35
CA THR A 208 13.90 26.34 -2.26
C THR A 208 13.52 25.69 -0.93
N GLY A 209 14.33 25.91 0.09
CA GLY A 209 14.13 25.39 1.44
C GLY A 209 14.77 24.02 1.69
N GLY A 210 14.55 23.51 2.89
CA GLY A 210 15.13 22.26 3.35
C GLY A 210 14.53 21.00 2.71
N THR A 211 15.38 20.02 2.41
CA THR A 211 15.02 18.68 1.95
C THR A 211 14.96 17.72 3.15
N TRP A 212 13.88 17.83 3.92
CA TRP A 212 13.70 17.11 5.19
C TRP A 212 13.42 15.61 5.04
N ARG A 213 13.16 15.13 3.81
CA ARG A 213 13.01 13.72 3.45
C ARG A 213 14.12 13.27 2.51
N GLY A 214 15.38 13.47 2.90
CA GLY A 214 16.52 13.13 2.04
C GLY A 214 16.58 14.00 0.80
N PHE A 215 16.81 13.45 -0.39
CA PHE A 215 16.99 14.28 -1.60
C PHE A 215 15.74 14.34 -2.45
N HIS A 216 15.58 15.49 -3.06
CA HIS A 216 14.47 15.74 -3.96
C HIS A 216 14.99 15.72 -5.39
N PHE A 217 14.30 14.96 -6.24
CA PHE A 217 14.49 15.03 -7.69
C PHE A 217 13.73 16.25 -8.22
N VAL A 218 14.47 17.25 -8.67
CA VAL A 218 13.95 18.55 -9.09
C VAL A 218 13.96 18.59 -10.61
N THR A 219 12.87 19.07 -11.21
CA THR A 219 12.70 19.08 -12.67
C THR A 219 12.07 20.38 -13.14
N ALA A 220 12.46 20.86 -14.31
CA ALA A 220 11.77 21.89 -15.09
C ALA A 220 11.52 21.41 -16.52
N SER A 221 10.26 21.35 -16.90
CA SER A 221 9.84 20.97 -18.27
C SER A 221 9.86 22.18 -19.18
N PHE A 222 10.38 22.02 -20.40
CA PHE A 222 10.41 23.06 -21.43
C PHE A 222 10.35 22.46 -22.83
N THR A 223 9.94 23.25 -23.82
CA THR A 223 9.89 22.84 -25.23
C THR A 223 10.79 23.76 -26.03
N THR A 224 11.68 23.17 -26.83
CA THR A 224 12.55 23.93 -27.75
C THR A 224 11.76 24.56 -28.88
N GLY A 225 12.31 25.62 -29.46
CA GLY A 225 11.76 26.31 -30.63
C GLY A 225 11.85 25.49 -31.92
N SER A 226 11.52 26.14 -33.04
CA SER A 226 11.42 25.49 -34.35
C SER A 226 12.76 25.07 -34.98
N SER A 227 13.89 25.43 -34.35
CA SER A 227 15.24 25.08 -34.79
C SER A 227 16.00 24.38 -33.67
N PRO A 228 16.99 23.51 -33.97
CA PRO A 228 17.83 22.91 -32.95
C PRO A 228 18.53 23.97 -32.09
N GLU A 229 18.61 23.72 -30.79
CA GLU A 229 19.17 24.65 -29.82
C GLU A 229 20.46 24.11 -29.22
N THR A 230 21.36 24.99 -28.76
CA THR A 230 22.60 24.59 -28.11
C THR A 230 22.85 25.49 -26.91
N HIS A 231 23.04 24.88 -25.73
CA HIS A 231 23.17 25.60 -24.47
C HIS A 231 24.34 25.06 -23.65
N THR A 232 24.86 25.87 -22.74
CA THR A 232 25.64 25.40 -21.60
C THR A 232 24.71 25.25 -20.39
N ILE A 233 25.13 24.45 -19.40
CA ILE A 233 24.39 24.25 -18.15
C ILE A 233 25.05 25.06 -17.04
N GLN A 234 24.24 25.71 -16.22
CA GLN A 234 24.65 26.46 -15.05
C GLN A 234 24.02 25.83 -13.81
N LEU A 235 24.79 25.67 -12.75
CA LEU A 235 24.30 25.17 -11.45
C LEU A 235 24.68 26.16 -10.38
N GLY A 236 23.87 26.27 -9.33
CA GLY A 236 24.24 27.19 -8.27
C GLY A 236 23.33 27.21 -7.07
N ILE A 237 23.65 28.16 -6.20
CA ILE A 237 22.94 28.48 -4.98
C ILE A 237 22.54 29.96 -4.99
N ARG A 238 21.34 30.27 -4.50
CA ARG A 238 20.87 31.59 -4.12
C ARG A 238 20.43 31.55 -2.66
N ALA A 239 20.97 32.41 -1.81
CA ALA A 239 20.61 32.44 -0.39
C ALA A 239 20.09 33.83 0.04
N ALA A 240 18.93 33.87 0.70
CA ALA A 240 18.38 35.09 1.29
C ALA A 240 19.00 35.36 2.68
N ARG A 241 19.48 36.59 2.89
CA ARG A 241 20.37 36.98 4.00
C ARG A 241 19.81 36.79 5.42
N SER A 242 18.49 36.76 5.61
CA SER A 242 17.87 36.89 6.94
C SER A 242 17.75 35.59 7.78
N ALA A 243 18.41 34.47 7.45
CA ALA A 243 18.26 33.21 8.22
C ALA A 243 19.52 32.50 8.73
N LEU A 244 20.71 32.74 8.21
CA LEU A 244 21.71 31.66 8.27
C LEU A 244 22.75 31.92 9.37
N ALA A 245 22.35 31.64 10.62
CA ALA A 245 23.28 31.47 11.75
C ALA A 245 24.06 30.14 11.68
N LYS A 246 24.00 29.41 10.56
CA LYS A 246 24.49 28.04 10.41
C LYS A 246 25.49 27.95 9.26
N SER A 247 26.67 27.42 9.55
CA SER A 247 27.66 27.01 8.56
C SER A 247 27.45 25.56 8.14
N GLY A 248 27.85 25.22 6.91
CA GLY A 248 27.84 23.86 6.38
C GLY A 248 27.66 23.85 4.87
N TYR A 249 27.21 22.71 4.32
CA TYR A 249 27.16 22.50 2.88
C TYR A 249 25.77 22.05 2.40
N VAL A 250 25.42 22.47 1.20
CA VAL A 250 24.29 21.99 0.40
C VAL A 250 24.81 21.35 -0.88
N TYR A 251 24.05 20.43 -1.49
CA TYR A 251 24.58 19.54 -2.53
C TYR A 251 23.67 19.47 -3.76
N ILE A 252 24.29 19.37 -4.93
CA ILE A 252 23.69 19.18 -6.25
C ILE A 252 24.35 17.97 -6.92
N ASP A 253 23.56 17.11 -7.55
CA ASP A 253 24.05 15.91 -8.25
C ASP A 253 23.12 15.46 -9.39
N ASP A 254 23.61 14.52 -10.21
CA ASP A 254 22.87 13.77 -11.21
C ASP A 254 22.10 14.69 -12.18
N ILE A 255 22.82 15.63 -12.78
CA ILE A 255 22.25 16.59 -13.73
C ILE A 255 21.87 15.85 -15.00
N ARG A 256 20.64 16.05 -15.47
CA ARG A 256 20.17 15.43 -16.71
C ARG A 256 19.32 16.39 -17.52
N ILE A 257 19.42 16.26 -18.83
CA ILE A 257 18.42 16.75 -19.77
C ILE A 257 17.88 15.53 -20.49
N GLN A 258 16.58 15.29 -20.41
CA GLN A 258 15.95 14.09 -20.95
C GLN A 258 14.65 14.48 -21.63
N ARG A 259 14.20 13.71 -22.62
CA ARG A 259 12.85 13.91 -23.17
C ARG A 259 11.81 13.69 -22.06
N SER A 260 10.67 14.32 -22.18
CA SER A 260 9.59 14.18 -21.19
C SER A 260 8.33 13.67 -21.86
N ARG A 261 7.60 12.78 -21.16
CA ARG A 261 6.25 12.36 -21.54
C ARG A 261 6.14 11.82 -22.97
N VAL A 262 7.02 10.87 -23.28
CA VAL A 262 6.92 10.09 -24.52
C VAL A 262 6.48 8.67 -24.18
N PHE A 263 5.62 8.08 -25.00
CA PHE A 263 4.91 6.85 -24.63
C PHE A 263 5.15 5.71 -25.63
N GLY A 264 5.19 4.48 -25.14
CA GLY A 264 5.10 3.31 -26.02
C GLY A 264 3.74 3.28 -26.71
N VAL A 265 2.68 3.23 -25.91
CA VAL A 265 1.30 3.34 -26.38
C VAL A 265 0.55 4.35 -25.51
N LEU A 266 0.02 5.39 -26.14
CA LEU A 266 -0.89 6.34 -25.52
C LEU A 266 -2.33 6.00 -25.91
N ALA A 267 -3.20 5.76 -24.93
CA ALA A 267 -4.59 5.39 -25.15
C ALA A 267 -5.54 6.53 -24.73
N GLY A 268 -6.34 6.99 -25.69
CA GLY A 268 -7.42 7.96 -25.46
C GLY A 268 -6.94 9.38 -25.09
N PRO A 269 -5.93 9.97 -25.74
CA PRO A 269 -5.55 11.35 -25.43
C PRO A 269 -6.74 12.29 -25.66
N ALA A 270 -7.19 12.94 -24.58
CA ALA A 270 -8.34 13.83 -24.58
C ALA A 270 -8.01 15.22 -25.15
N SER A 271 -9.01 15.96 -25.64
CA SER A 271 -8.82 17.31 -26.20
C SER A 271 -8.93 18.44 -25.15
N TRP A 272 -8.81 18.16 -23.85
CA TRP A 272 -9.14 19.11 -22.79
C TRP A 272 -8.07 20.20 -22.60
N GLY A 273 -8.32 21.40 -23.13
CA GLY A 273 -7.48 22.58 -22.96
C GLY A 273 -6.11 22.46 -23.66
N GLU A 274 -5.62 23.54 -24.28
CA GLU A 274 -4.33 23.50 -24.97
C GLU A 274 -3.14 23.37 -24.02
N ASP A 275 -3.10 24.21 -22.99
CA ASP A 275 -2.02 24.23 -22.01
C ASP A 275 -1.86 22.91 -21.24
N TRP A 276 -2.97 22.22 -20.97
CA TRP A 276 -2.90 20.93 -20.26
C TRP A 276 -2.40 19.81 -21.17
N ARG A 277 -2.84 19.75 -22.43
CA ARG A 277 -2.39 18.77 -23.42
C ARG A 277 -0.88 18.87 -23.64
N GLN A 278 -0.38 20.08 -23.91
CA GLN A 278 1.04 20.32 -24.13
C GLN A 278 1.90 19.92 -22.92
N ARG A 279 1.34 19.95 -21.70
CA ARG A 279 2.03 19.53 -20.47
C ARG A 279 1.93 18.03 -20.17
N THR A 280 1.02 17.29 -20.80
CA THR A 280 0.77 15.86 -20.48
C THR A 280 1.28 14.93 -21.57
N TYR A 281 1.12 15.30 -22.84
CA TYR A 281 1.58 14.52 -24.00
C TYR A 281 2.01 15.45 -25.13
N PRO A 282 3.20 16.08 -25.00
CA PRO A 282 3.61 17.20 -25.86
C PRO A 282 3.77 16.85 -27.34
N ASP A 283 4.06 15.59 -27.68
CA ASP A 283 4.30 15.14 -29.07
C ASP A 283 3.04 14.61 -29.78
N ILE A 284 1.87 14.74 -29.16
CA ILE A 284 0.59 14.25 -29.67
C ILE A 284 -0.25 15.40 -30.24
N THR A 285 -0.67 15.25 -31.49
CA THR A 285 -1.40 16.29 -32.24
C THR A 285 -2.83 15.89 -32.59
N ARG A 286 -3.19 14.61 -32.46
CA ARG A 286 -4.55 14.09 -32.70
C ARG A 286 -5.10 13.43 -31.44
N PHE A 287 -6.41 13.58 -31.23
CA PHE A 287 -7.09 13.26 -29.98
C PHE A 287 -8.31 12.39 -30.24
N GLY A 288 -8.71 11.61 -29.25
CA GLY A 288 -9.89 10.76 -29.33
C GLY A 288 -10.04 9.85 -28.13
N SER A 289 -10.92 8.85 -28.23
CA SER A 289 -11.21 7.91 -27.15
C SER A 289 -10.71 6.52 -27.52
N ALA A 290 -10.06 5.84 -26.59
CA ALA A 290 -9.63 4.45 -26.72
C ALA A 290 -10.50 3.49 -25.89
N ALA A 291 -11.77 3.83 -25.68
CA ALA A 291 -12.69 2.97 -24.91
C ALA A 291 -12.73 1.55 -25.50
N ASN A 292 -12.72 0.54 -24.63
CA ASN A 292 -12.64 -0.88 -25.00
C ASN A 292 -11.41 -1.27 -25.83
N LEU A 293 -10.27 -0.56 -25.69
CA LEU A 293 -9.00 -0.98 -26.29
C LEU A 293 -8.58 -2.35 -25.74
N VAL A 294 -8.16 -3.25 -26.62
CA VAL A 294 -7.44 -4.48 -26.25
C VAL A 294 -6.02 -4.40 -26.79
N LEU A 295 -5.02 -4.25 -25.91
CA LEU A 295 -3.60 -4.23 -26.25
C LEU A 295 -2.94 -5.55 -25.82
N LYS A 296 -2.29 -6.27 -26.74
CA LYS A 296 -1.80 -7.62 -26.42
C LYS A 296 -0.58 -8.12 -27.19
N ASN A 297 -0.01 -9.23 -26.68
CA ASN A 297 0.94 -10.13 -27.34
C ASN A 297 2.25 -9.49 -27.85
N GLY A 298 3.11 -8.95 -26.98
CA GLY A 298 4.43 -8.47 -27.44
C GLY A 298 5.22 -7.70 -26.40
N THR A 299 6.20 -6.92 -26.84
CA THR A 299 7.08 -6.17 -25.95
C THR A 299 6.98 -4.66 -26.17
N ILE A 300 6.91 -3.89 -25.08
CA ILE A 300 7.02 -2.42 -25.10
C ILE A 300 8.17 -2.01 -24.19
N SER A 301 9.27 -1.57 -24.77
CA SER A 301 10.48 -1.19 -24.04
C SER A 301 10.77 0.30 -24.21
N GLN A 302 11.05 0.98 -23.11
CA GLN A 302 11.70 2.27 -23.17
C GLN A 302 13.10 2.08 -23.74
N GLY A 303 13.42 2.86 -24.78
CA GLY A 303 14.72 2.90 -25.42
C GLY A 303 15.75 3.61 -24.56
N ARG A 304 16.88 3.96 -25.18
CA ARG A 304 18.00 4.59 -24.46
C ARG A 304 17.78 6.06 -24.10
N GLY A 305 16.65 6.70 -24.40
CA GLY A 305 16.42 8.10 -24.04
C GLY A 305 16.25 8.31 -22.53
N GLY A 306 15.64 7.34 -21.84
CA GLY A 306 15.43 7.38 -20.39
C GLY A 306 14.60 8.57 -19.92
N GLY A 307 13.69 9.04 -20.77
CA GLY A 307 12.85 10.20 -20.56
C GLY A 307 12.01 10.14 -19.29
N ASN A 308 11.78 11.30 -18.70
CA ASN A 308 10.98 11.46 -17.49
C ASN A 308 9.49 11.27 -17.80
N ARG A 309 8.74 10.56 -16.93
CA ARG A 309 7.31 10.25 -17.10
C ARG A 309 6.98 9.65 -18.47
N SER A 310 7.93 8.91 -19.03
CA SER A 310 7.84 8.28 -20.34
C SER A 310 7.34 6.84 -20.18
N HIS A 311 6.04 6.70 -19.97
CA HIS A 311 5.40 5.43 -19.59
C HIS A 311 5.33 4.46 -20.78
N ALA A 312 5.38 3.15 -20.52
CA ALA A 312 5.25 2.16 -21.59
C ALA A 312 3.82 2.16 -22.17
N VAL A 313 2.81 2.15 -21.28
CA VAL A 313 1.42 2.38 -21.63
C VAL A 313 0.86 3.49 -20.74
N TYR A 314 0.28 4.51 -21.34
CA TYR A 314 -0.41 5.58 -20.63
C TYR A 314 -1.83 5.71 -21.15
N GLU A 315 -2.76 5.85 -20.23
CA GLU A 315 -4.18 6.01 -20.50
C GLU A 315 -4.70 7.22 -19.72
N PHE A 316 -5.63 7.95 -20.33
CA PHE A 316 -6.31 9.05 -19.67
C PHE A 316 -7.80 9.13 -20.04
N GLY A 317 -8.68 8.67 -19.14
CA GLY A 317 -10.14 8.77 -19.26
C GLY A 317 -10.83 7.84 -20.28
N ALA A 318 -10.17 6.77 -20.73
CA ALA A 318 -10.75 5.67 -21.50
C ALA A 318 -11.09 4.47 -20.60
N ASP A 319 -12.37 4.08 -20.62
CA ASP A 319 -12.86 2.95 -19.84
C ASP A 319 -12.64 1.60 -20.53
N LYS A 320 -12.60 0.54 -19.72
CA LYS A 320 -12.61 -0.87 -20.16
C LYS A 320 -11.42 -1.26 -21.06
N ILE A 321 -10.25 -0.66 -20.82
CA ILE A 321 -9.02 -1.09 -21.49
C ILE A 321 -8.59 -2.46 -20.96
N GLU A 322 -8.24 -3.35 -21.88
CA GLU A 322 -7.60 -4.62 -21.59
C GLU A 322 -6.14 -4.61 -22.06
N VAL A 323 -5.23 -5.00 -21.16
CA VAL A 323 -3.80 -5.16 -21.43
C VAL A 323 -3.38 -6.57 -21.03
N THR A 324 -2.94 -7.37 -22.00
CA THR A 324 -2.64 -8.78 -21.75
C THR A 324 -1.49 -9.35 -22.56
N LYS A 325 -0.75 -10.32 -21.99
CA LYS A 325 0.37 -11.01 -22.66
C LYS A 325 1.44 -10.05 -23.19
N LEU A 326 1.68 -8.97 -22.44
CA LEU A 326 2.76 -8.03 -22.73
C LEU A 326 3.96 -8.28 -21.83
N THR A 327 5.14 -7.98 -22.36
CA THR A 327 6.31 -7.64 -21.55
C THR A 327 6.58 -6.14 -21.68
N THR A 328 6.76 -5.43 -20.57
CA THR A 328 7.18 -4.02 -20.65
C THR A 328 8.40 -3.72 -19.79
N ASN A 329 9.21 -2.77 -20.23
CA ASN A 329 10.43 -2.35 -19.55
C ASN A 329 10.54 -0.83 -19.54
N VAL A 330 10.63 -0.22 -18.36
CA VAL A 330 10.80 1.23 -18.18
C VAL A 330 11.92 1.51 -17.19
N HIS A 331 12.63 2.63 -17.36
CA HIS A 331 13.78 3.00 -16.51
C HIS A 331 13.94 4.50 -16.25
N GLY A 332 13.31 5.36 -17.06
CA GLY A 332 13.35 6.81 -16.86
C GLY A 332 12.69 7.27 -15.55
N PRO A 333 13.05 8.43 -15.00
CA PRO A 333 12.45 8.94 -13.77
C PRO A 333 10.92 9.02 -13.85
N ASN A 334 10.24 8.77 -12.72
CA ASN A 334 8.77 8.84 -12.62
C ASN A 334 7.99 7.93 -13.61
N CYS A 335 8.64 6.97 -14.30
CA CYS A 335 7.97 6.14 -15.29
C CYS A 335 7.13 5.03 -14.67
N HIS A 336 6.10 4.61 -15.42
CA HIS A 336 5.15 3.56 -15.07
C HIS A 336 5.14 2.58 -16.22
N ASN A 337 4.93 1.30 -15.93
CA ASN A 337 4.70 0.31 -16.96
C ASN A 337 3.30 0.47 -17.54
N PHE A 338 2.32 0.71 -16.67
CA PHE A 338 0.96 1.04 -17.04
C PHE A 338 0.41 2.15 -16.14
N GLY A 339 0.09 3.30 -16.72
CA GLY A 339 -0.52 4.42 -16.01
C GLY A 339 -1.93 4.68 -16.52
N ALA A 340 -2.95 4.16 -15.83
CA ALA A 340 -4.33 4.59 -16.05
C ALA A 340 -4.76 5.61 -15.00
N TYR A 341 -5.22 6.76 -15.49
CA TYR A 341 -5.71 7.86 -14.68
C TYR A 341 -7.15 8.15 -15.06
N TYR A 342 -8.03 8.09 -14.06
CA TYR A 342 -9.48 8.28 -14.23
C TYR A 342 -10.19 7.19 -15.06
N ALA A 343 -9.53 6.09 -15.42
CA ALA A 343 -10.18 4.92 -16.02
C ALA A 343 -11.07 4.16 -15.05
N SER A 344 -12.11 3.54 -15.60
CA SER A 344 -12.93 2.54 -14.94
C SER A 344 -12.91 1.20 -15.70
N GLY A 345 -12.92 0.09 -14.97
CA GLY A 345 -13.14 -1.23 -15.58
C GLY A 345 -11.95 -1.79 -16.35
N VAL A 346 -10.71 -1.35 -16.06
CA VAL A 346 -9.52 -1.88 -16.74
C VAL A 346 -9.28 -3.34 -16.38
N ARG A 347 -8.75 -4.11 -17.34
CA ARG A 347 -8.33 -5.51 -17.17
C ARG A 347 -6.85 -5.62 -17.50
N ILE A 348 -6.02 -5.93 -16.52
CA ILE A 348 -4.56 -6.01 -16.71
C ILE A 348 -4.12 -7.41 -16.28
N HIS A 349 -3.79 -8.28 -17.23
CA HIS A 349 -3.52 -9.67 -16.90
C HIS A 349 -2.53 -10.41 -17.78
N GLU A 350 -1.89 -11.44 -17.23
CA GLU A 350 -0.92 -12.28 -17.95
C GLU A 350 0.28 -11.48 -18.51
N ASN A 351 0.66 -10.38 -17.85
CA ASN A 351 1.79 -9.54 -18.27
C ASN A 351 3.04 -9.77 -17.41
N THR A 352 4.19 -9.39 -17.97
CA THR A 352 5.45 -9.26 -17.23
C THR A 352 5.92 -7.80 -17.26
N PHE A 353 6.04 -7.17 -16.10
CA PHE A 353 6.41 -5.78 -15.94
C PHE A 353 7.80 -5.65 -15.31
N TYR A 354 8.76 -5.11 -16.06
CA TYR A 354 10.06 -4.71 -15.55
C TYR A 354 10.06 -3.20 -15.32
N ASN A 355 10.19 -2.80 -14.05
CA ASN A 355 10.28 -1.40 -13.67
C ASN A 355 11.65 -1.14 -13.05
N ASN A 356 12.54 -0.52 -13.83
CA ASN A 356 13.89 -0.17 -13.41
C ASN A 356 13.98 1.29 -12.96
N VAL A 357 12.85 1.95 -12.72
CA VAL A 357 12.81 3.32 -12.22
C VAL A 357 13.39 3.33 -10.81
N ASN A 358 14.36 4.22 -10.58
CA ASN A 358 15.07 4.36 -9.31
C ASN A 358 14.86 5.73 -8.64
N ILE A 359 14.27 6.68 -9.36
CA ILE A 359 14.14 8.08 -8.94
C ILE A 359 12.72 8.57 -9.27
N ILE A 360 12.12 9.24 -8.30
CA ILE A 360 10.83 9.91 -8.45
C ILE A 360 10.88 11.31 -7.85
N THR A 361 9.98 12.17 -8.33
CA THR A 361 9.74 13.51 -7.84
C THR A 361 8.88 13.49 -6.58
N SER A 362 7.80 12.69 -6.58
CA SER A 362 6.88 12.68 -5.43
C SER A 362 6.21 11.33 -5.23
N ARG A 363 6.44 10.75 -4.05
CA ARG A 363 5.69 9.57 -3.63
C ARG A 363 4.22 9.83 -3.34
N ASP A 364 3.88 11.04 -2.91
CA ASP A 364 2.51 11.41 -2.58
C ASP A 364 1.66 11.58 -3.86
N ARG A 365 2.29 11.62 -5.04
CA ARG A 365 1.64 11.55 -6.36
C ARG A 365 1.70 10.17 -7.01
N PHE A 366 2.23 9.17 -6.30
CA PHE A 366 2.42 7.81 -6.78
C PHE A 366 3.32 7.71 -8.02
N ASP A 367 4.23 8.65 -8.21
CA ASP A 367 5.20 8.60 -9.32
C ASP A 367 6.05 7.32 -9.20
N GLY A 368 6.38 6.67 -10.31
CA GLY A 368 7.18 5.43 -10.28
C GLY A 368 6.42 4.17 -9.85
N THR A 369 5.08 4.25 -9.77
CA THR A 369 4.21 3.07 -9.59
C THR A 369 4.30 2.18 -10.84
N VAL A 370 4.35 0.86 -10.66
CA VAL A 370 4.39 -0.08 -11.80
C VAL A 370 3.05 -0.05 -12.56
N ILE A 371 1.94 -0.26 -11.83
CA ILE A 371 0.57 -0.28 -12.37
C ILE A 371 -0.33 0.69 -11.59
N SER A 372 -0.85 1.71 -12.26
CA SER A 372 -2.02 2.47 -11.79
C SER A 372 -3.24 1.98 -12.55
N ALA A 373 -4.19 1.33 -11.87
CA ALA A 373 -5.33 0.65 -12.50
C ALA A 373 -6.66 1.42 -12.41
N GLY A 374 -6.67 2.63 -11.83
CA GLY A 374 -7.91 3.40 -11.70
C GLY A 374 -8.92 2.75 -10.75
N LYS A 375 -10.19 2.67 -11.18
CA LYS A 375 -11.31 2.13 -10.37
C LYS A 375 -12.05 0.98 -11.04
N ASP A 376 -12.74 0.16 -10.24
CA ASP A 376 -13.60 -0.94 -10.70
C ASP A 376 -12.87 -1.91 -11.65
N GLY A 377 -11.55 -2.06 -11.50
CA GLY A 377 -10.68 -2.81 -12.40
C GLY A 377 -10.33 -4.21 -11.89
N GLU A 378 -9.72 -5.01 -12.75
CA GLU A 378 -9.26 -6.35 -12.43
C GLU A 378 -7.79 -6.52 -12.86
N VAL A 379 -6.91 -6.80 -11.91
CA VAL A 379 -5.46 -6.94 -12.12
C VAL A 379 -5.01 -8.32 -11.64
N TYR A 380 -4.64 -9.22 -12.56
CA TYR A 380 -4.38 -10.60 -12.20
C TYR A 380 -3.37 -11.35 -13.06
N ASN A 381 -2.78 -12.42 -12.54
CA ASN A 381 -1.81 -13.25 -13.26
C ASN A 381 -0.63 -12.45 -13.84
N ASN A 382 -0.26 -11.30 -13.25
CA ASN A 382 0.88 -10.52 -13.69
C ASN A 382 2.13 -10.88 -12.87
N THR A 383 3.30 -10.76 -13.51
CA THR A 383 4.60 -10.78 -12.86
C THR A 383 5.17 -9.37 -12.84
N ILE A 384 5.42 -8.82 -11.64
CA ILE A 384 6.00 -7.50 -11.44
C ILE A 384 7.41 -7.65 -10.86
N VAL A 385 8.39 -7.03 -11.53
CA VAL A 385 9.80 -7.06 -11.15
C VAL A 385 10.37 -5.65 -11.12
N GLY A 386 10.81 -5.21 -9.96
CA GLY A 386 11.35 -3.86 -9.74
C GLY A 386 10.27 -2.85 -9.35
N GLY A 387 10.57 -1.57 -9.51
CA GLY A 387 9.75 -0.46 -9.01
C GLY A 387 10.31 0.11 -7.72
N CYS A 388 10.53 1.42 -7.71
CA CYS A 388 11.10 2.14 -6.56
C CYS A 388 10.06 2.62 -5.55
N GLN A 389 8.76 2.49 -5.86
CA GLN A 389 7.68 2.89 -4.96
C GLN A 389 6.58 1.82 -4.85
N ASN A 390 5.51 1.90 -5.65
CA ASN A 390 4.36 1.01 -5.53
C ASN A 390 4.31 -0.02 -6.66
N GLY A 391 3.79 -1.20 -6.36
CA GLY A 391 3.50 -2.23 -7.35
C GLY A 391 2.19 -1.91 -8.07
N ILE A 392 1.07 -2.11 -7.38
CA ILE A 392 -0.28 -1.91 -7.90
C ILE A 392 -0.99 -0.85 -7.06
N VAL A 393 -1.52 0.18 -7.72
CA VAL A 393 -2.45 1.15 -7.13
C VAL A 393 -3.81 0.97 -7.80
N ALA A 394 -4.84 0.73 -7.00
CA ALA A 394 -6.22 0.58 -7.48
C ALA A 394 -7.21 1.08 -6.41
N SER A 395 -8.49 1.19 -6.78
CA SER A 395 -9.55 1.65 -5.88
C SER A 395 -10.92 1.13 -6.32
N ARG A 396 -11.91 1.18 -5.41
CA ARG A 396 -13.35 0.89 -5.60
C ARG A 396 -13.66 -0.41 -6.35
N ASN A 397 -14.23 -1.39 -5.65
CA ASN A 397 -14.68 -2.67 -6.22
C ASN A 397 -13.65 -3.36 -7.14
N SER A 398 -12.36 -3.08 -6.95
CA SER A 398 -11.32 -3.65 -7.79
C SER A 398 -10.97 -5.05 -7.31
N LYS A 399 -10.55 -5.90 -8.24
CA LYS A 399 -10.07 -7.26 -7.95
C LYS A 399 -8.60 -7.35 -8.27
N ILE A 400 -7.79 -7.76 -7.29
CA ILE A 400 -6.35 -7.87 -7.44
C ILE A 400 -5.93 -9.24 -6.97
N HIS A 401 -5.59 -10.14 -7.90
CA HIS A 401 -5.34 -11.53 -7.52
C HIS A 401 -4.33 -12.28 -8.37
N HIS A 402 -3.71 -13.33 -7.81
CA HIS A 402 -2.79 -14.20 -8.54
C HIS A 402 -1.59 -13.47 -9.17
N ASN A 403 -1.24 -12.28 -8.67
CA ASN A 403 -0.05 -11.56 -9.12
C ASN A 403 1.18 -12.01 -8.32
N THR A 404 2.33 -12.07 -8.99
CA THR A 404 3.64 -12.25 -8.34
C THR A 404 4.39 -10.93 -8.35
N ILE A 405 4.75 -10.42 -7.18
CA ILE A 405 5.29 -9.06 -7.03
C ILE A 405 6.63 -9.09 -6.30
N ARG A 406 7.66 -8.49 -6.92
CA ARG A 406 8.97 -8.21 -6.32
C ARG A 406 9.34 -6.77 -6.61
N LEU A 407 9.40 -5.93 -5.59
CA LEU A 407 9.80 -4.52 -5.74
C LEU A 407 11.18 -4.27 -5.16
N ARG A 408 11.80 -3.15 -5.56
CA ARG A 408 12.99 -2.59 -4.92
C ARG A 408 12.64 -1.21 -4.39
N SER A 409 11.70 -1.14 -3.45
CA SER A 409 11.22 0.12 -2.90
C SER A 409 12.37 0.94 -2.31
N ARG A 410 12.58 2.13 -2.87
CA ARG A 410 13.61 3.10 -2.46
C ARG A 410 13.03 4.29 -1.72
N TYR A 411 11.71 4.43 -1.69
CA TYR A 411 11.00 5.51 -1.02
C TYR A 411 10.12 4.92 0.08
N THR A 412 9.80 5.72 1.10
CA THR A 412 8.90 5.23 2.14
C THR A 412 7.48 5.08 1.61
N ASN A 413 6.68 4.25 2.28
CA ASN A 413 5.32 3.95 1.86
C ASN A 413 5.22 3.33 0.45
N GLY A 414 6.27 2.64 -0.01
CA GLY A 414 6.21 1.81 -1.21
C GLY A 414 5.55 0.46 -0.91
N PHE A 415 4.27 0.32 -1.28
CA PHE A 415 3.49 -0.89 -1.07
C PHE A 415 3.42 -1.72 -2.35
N ALA A 416 3.50 -3.06 -2.22
CA ALA A 416 3.22 -3.98 -3.32
C ALA A 416 1.81 -3.76 -3.87
N ILE A 417 0.83 -3.56 -2.99
CA ILE A 417 -0.55 -3.22 -3.34
C ILE A 417 -1.05 -2.10 -2.44
N GLN A 418 -1.53 -1.00 -3.03
CA GLN A 418 -2.03 0.17 -2.32
C GLN A 418 -3.48 0.49 -2.68
N LEU A 419 -4.34 0.50 -1.65
CA LEU A 419 -5.76 0.82 -1.74
C LEU A 419 -6.08 2.07 -0.88
N TYR A 420 -5.97 3.25 -1.49
CA TYR A 420 -6.27 4.52 -0.83
C TYR A 420 -7.69 5.00 -1.19
N GLY A 421 -8.52 5.28 -0.19
CA GLY A 421 -9.92 5.70 -0.37
C GLY A 421 -10.80 4.61 -0.99
N ASP A 422 -10.44 3.34 -0.78
CA ASP A 422 -11.08 2.19 -1.42
C ASP A 422 -12.53 1.97 -0.98
N GLN A 423 -13.34 1.34 -1.85
CA GLN A 423 -14.74 1.03 -1.58
C GLN A 423 -15.06 -0.36 -2.12
N GLY A 424 -14.77 -1.41 -1.35
CA GLY A 424 -15.21 -2.77 -1.65
C GLY A 424 -14.28 -3.61 -2.52
N SER A 425 -12.97 -3.31 -2.58
CA SER A 425 -12.04 -4.14 -3.37
C SER A 425 -11.76 -5.51 -2.72
N GLU A 426 -11.44 -6.50 -3.55
CA GLU A 426 -10.99 -7.84 -3.12
C GLU A 426 -9.53 -8.05 -3.55
N VAL A 427 -8.64 -8.31 -2.58
CA VAL A 427 -7.22 -8.57 -2.80
C VAL A 427 -6.90 -9.98 -2.33
N HIS A 428 -6.69 -10.91 -3.26
CA HIS A 428 -6.56 -12.31 -2.88
C HIS A 428 -5.57 -13.14 -3.69
N ASP A 429 -5.02 -14.19 -3.09
CA ASP A 429 -4.13 -15.15 -3.77
C ASP A 429 -2.93 -14.49 -4.48
N ASN A 430 -2.45 -13.33 -4.01
CA ASN A 430 -1.23 -12.71 -4.52
C ASN A 430 0.01 -13.23 -3.77
N THR A 431 1.13 -13.27 -4.47
CA THR A 431 2.43 -13.66 -3.93
C THR A 431 3.39 -12.48 -3.96
N ILE A 432 3.69 -11.91 -2.80
CA ILE A 432 4.61 -10.78 -2.62
C ILE A 432 5.93 -11.31 -2.04
N LEU A 433 7.03 -11.13 -2.77
CA LEU A 433 8.35 -11.71 -2.46
C LEU A 433 9.40 -10.61 -2.25
N CYS A 434 9.17 -9.75 -1.25
CA CYS A 434 10.05 -8.65 -0.88
C CYS A 434 10.77 -8.89 0.46
N GLY A 435 10.98 -10.15 0.89
CA GLY A 435 11.55 -10.47 2.21
C GLY A 435 13.06 -10.75 2.25
N ALA A 436 13.74 -10.71 1.10
CA ALA A 436 15.12 -11.15 0.97
C ALA A 436 15.93 -10.34 -0.06
N ASP A 437 17.26 -10.40 0.09
CA ASP A 437 18.23 -9.80 -0.82
C ASP A 437 17.99 -8.30 -1.07
N GLU A 438 18.02 -7.88 -2.34
CA GLU A 438 17.75 -6.51 -2.78
C GLU A 438 16.25 -6.17 -2.89
N TRP A 439 15.36 -7.15 -2.68
CA TRP A 439 13.93 -6.94 -2.81
C TRP A 439 13.35 -6.34 -1.53
N SER A 440 12.57 -5.29 -1.68
CA SER A 440 11.97 -4.55 -0.57
C SER A 440 10.65 -3.95 -0.97
N CYS A 441 9.70 -4.03 -0.05
CA CYS A 441 8.44 -3.32 -0.12
C CYS A 441 7.72 -3.49 1.22
N ARG A 442 6.71 -2.66 1.43
CA ARG A 442 5.59 -3.02 2.28
C ARG A 442 4.61 -3.86 1.45
N GLY A 443 3.79 -4.69 2.10
CA GLY A 443 2.90 -5.60 1.39
C GLY A 443 1.64 -4.87 0.93
N ILE A 444 0.54 -5.04 1.66
CA ILE A 444 -0.77 -4.51 1.29
C ILE A 444 -1.16 -3.35 2.21
N PHE A 445 -1.54 -2.22 1.63
CA PHE A 445 -2.13 -1.08 2.35
C PHE A 445 -3.61 -0.94 2.01
N VAL A 446 -4.44 -0.75 3.03
CA VAL A 446 -5.82 -0.27 2.91
C VAL A 446 -6.05 0.91 3.86
N GLY A 447 -6.53 2.03 3.32
CA GLY A 447 -6.74 3.20 4.16
C GLY A 447 -7.26 4.44 3.44
N GLY A 448 -7.20 5.59 4.11
CA GLY A 448 -7.64 6.88 3.53
C GLY A 448 -9.16 7.01 3.41
N GLY A 449 -9.90 6.47 4.37
CA GLY A 449 -11.37 6.41 4.36
C GLY A 449 -11.92 5.17 3.67
N ALA A 450 -11.10 4.12 3.51
CA ALA A 450 -11.46 2.89 2.80
C ALA A 450 -12.62 2.14 3.48
N ARG A 451 -13.47 1.44 2.72
CA ARG A 451 -14.61 0.68 3.25
C ARG A 451 -14.85 -0.63 2.52
N GLY A 452 -15.23 -1.69 3.23
CA GLY A 452 -15.74 -2.93 2.62
C GLY A 452 -14.67 -3.81 1.95
N THR A 453 -13.39 -3.49 2.09
CA THR A 453 -12.28 -4.19 1.43
C THR A 453 -12.02 -5.56 2.07
N ARG A 454 -11.69 -6.55 1.25
CA ARG A 454 -11.35 -7.91 1.69
C ARG A 454 -9.93 -8.27 1.25
N ILE A 455 -9.10 -8.75 2.18
CA ILE A 455 -7.71 -9.15 1.94
C ILE A 455 -7.58 -10.63 2.32
N LEU A 456 -7.51 -11.52 1.33
CA LEU A 456 -7.73 -12.96 1.52
C LEU A 456 -6.58 -13.81 0.95
N ASN A 457 -6.12 -14.84 1.66
CA ASN A 457 -5.25 -15.89 1.08
C ASN A 457 -3.97 -15.42 0.38
N ASN A 458 -3.41 -14.26 0.74
CA ASN A 458 -2.18 -13.76 0.13
C ASN A 458 -0.95 -14.37 0.82
N GLN A 459 0.10 -14.65 0.05
CA GLN A 459 1.43 -14.99 0.55
C GLN A 459 2.33 -13.75 0.49
N ILE A 460 2.80 -13.28 1.64
CA ILE A 460 3.46 -11.97 1.74
C ILE A 460 4.78 -12.11 2.50
N GLU A 461 5.86 -11.67 1.88
CA GLU A 461 7.17 -11.52 2.49
C GLU A 461 7.68 -10.09 2.29
N VAL A 462 8.07 -9.41 3.38
CA VAL A 462 8.44 -7.99 3.33
C VAL A 462 9.67 -7.65 4.18
N GLN A 463 10.47 -6.72 3.67
CA GLN A 463 11.55 -6.03 4.37
C GLN A 463 11.68 -4.60 3.81
N GLU A 464 12.37 -3.73 4.55
CA GLU A 464 12.78 -2.40 4.08
C GLU A 464 14.28 -2.41 3.75
N LEU A 465 14.69 -1.57 2.80
CA LEU A 465 16.11 -1.42 2.50
C LEU A 465 16.83 -0.60 3.59
N PRO A 466 18.12 -0.91 3.82
CA PRO A 466 19.00 -0.16 4.71
C PRO A 466 18.94 1.36 4.55
N LEU A 467 19.07 1.84 3.32
CA LEU A 467 19.29 3.26 3.00
C LEU A 467 18.32 3.70 1.92
N ASN A 468 17.05 3.84 2.30
CA ASN A 468 16.05 4.44 1.43
C ASN A 468 16.28 5.95 1.29
N GLN A 469 15.64 6.51 0.28
CA GLN A 469 15.86 7.87 -0.17
C GLN A 469 15.37 8.95 0.80
N GLU A 470 14.38 8.66 1.65
CA GLU A 470 13.66 9.71 2.40
C GLU A 470 14.10 9.87 3.86
N TYR A 471 14.62 8.81 4.49
CA TYR A 471 14.98 8.86 5.92
C TYR A 471 16.32 8.20 6.19
N ASN A 472 17.17 8.07 5.16
CA ASN A 472 18.38 7.26 5.22
C ASN A 472 18.03 5.84 5.70
N GLY A 473 16.90 5.31 5.20
CA GLY A 473 16.26 4.07 5.66
C GLY A 473 14.87 4.26 6.30
N GLY A 474 14.58 3.61 7.42
CA GLY A 474 13.22 3.50 7.96
C GLY A 474 12.60 4.83 8.36
N GLN A 475 11.36 5.09 7.91
CA GLN A 475 10.56 6.25 8.32
C GLN A 475 10.48 6.31 9.85
N GLY A 476 10.81 7.45 10.48
CA GLY A 476 10.60 7.65 11.92
C GLY A 476 11.49 6.82 12.85
N GLY A 477 12.63 6.32 12.35
CA GLY A 477 13.60 5.56 13.14
C GLY A 477 13.07 4.20 13.59
N ALA A 478 13.47 3.76 14.79
CA ALA A 478 13.24 2.41 15.33
C ALA A 478 11.75 2.00 15.50
N LEU A 479 10.79 2.92 15.33
CA LEU A 479 9.37 2.68 15.57
C LEU A 479 8.56 2.36 14.30
N SER A 480 9.19 2.47 13.13
CA SER A 480 8.56 2.19 11.84
C SER A 480 9.51 1.42 10.90
N GLY A 481 8.95 0.84 9.84
CA GLY A 481 9.67 0.03 8.86
C GLY A 481 8.72 -0.83 8.03
N ALA A 482 9.05 -2.11 7.84
CA ALA A 482 8.32 -2.99 6.91
C ALA A 482 6.97 -3.41 7.48
N TYR A 483 5.91 -3.33 6.66
CA TYR A 483 4.56 -3.74 7.06
C TYR A 483 4.00 -4.74 6.05
N GLY A 484 3.59 -5.92 6.53
CA GLY A 484 3.02 -6.96 5.67
C GLY A 484 1.62 -6.59 5.20
N ILE A 485 0.70 -6.37 6.13
CA ILE A 485 -0.62 -5.79 5.88
C ILE A 485 -0.80 -4.57 6.80
N GLN A 486 -1.22 -3.44 6.23
CA GLN A 486 -1.47 -2.19 6.95
C GLN A 486 -2.90 -1.68 6.74
N VAL A 487 -3.56 -1.35 7.85
CA VAL A 487 -4.90 -0.73 7.90
C VAL A 487 -4.81 0.64 8.57
N GLU A 488 -5.25 1.71 7.90
CA GLU A 488 -5.29 3.06 8.47
C GLU A 488 -6.50 3.89 7.99
N ASN A 489 -7.36 4.37 8.90
CA ASN A 489 -8.58 5.09 8.55
C ASN A 489 -9.47 4.28 7.59
N ALA A 490 -9.91 3.10 8.01
CA ALA A 490 -10.68 2.19 7.17
C ALA A 490 -11.78 1.47 7.96
N ASN A 491 -12.89 1.14 7.31
CA ASN A 491 -14.06 0.52 7.93
C ASN A 491 -14.49 -0.76 7.20
N ASP A 492 -15.15 -1.67 7.90
CA ASP A 492 -15.76 -2.87 7.30
C ASP A 492 -14.73 -3.72 6.53
N ILE A 493 -13.55 -3.92 7.14
CA ILE A 493 -12.42 -4.61 6.50
C ILE A 493 -12.34 -6.05 6.97
N GLN A 494 -12.22 -6.99 6.04
CA GLN A 494 -11.98 -8.40 6.33
C GLN A 494 -10.56 -8.80 5.92
N ILE A 495 -9.82 -9.45 6.83
CA ILE A 495 -8.46 -9.94 6.59
C ILE A 495 -8.41 -11.40 7.02
N SER A 496 -8.28 -12.33 6.08
CA SER A 496 -8.27 -13.76 6.43
C SER A 496 -7.48 -14.69 5.52
N GLY A 497 -6.99 -15.79 6.07
CA GLY A 497 -6.28 -16.82 5.29
C GLY A 497 -4.89 -16.39 4.80
N ASN A 498 -4.40 -15.21 5.16
CA ASN A 498 -3.12 -14.70 4.67
C ASN A 498 -1.94 -15.34 5.43
N PHE A 499 -0.85 -15.60 4.71
CA PHE A 499 0.43 -15.98 5.29
C PHE A 499 1.42 -14.85 5.09
N VAL A 500 1.80 -14.19 6.19
CA VAL A 500 2.56 -12.94 6.14
C VAL A 500 3.82 -13.05 6.98
N SER A 501 4.98 -12.84 6.38
CA SER A 501 6.28 -12.77 7.04
C SER A 501 6.90 -11.38 6.85
N ALA A 502 7.20 -10.71 7.96
CA ALA A 502 7.86 -9.41 7.97
C ALA A 502 9.21 -9.52 8.67
N TYR A 503 10.28 -9.14 7.95
CA TYR A 503 11.66 -9.34 8.37
C TYR A 503 12.29 -8.03 8.83
N ALA A 504 12.67 -7.99 10.11
CA ALA A 504 13.38 -6.86 10.69
C ALA A 504 14.89 -7.10 10.60
N ARG A 505 15.51 -6.67 9.50
CA ARG A 505 16.97 -6.73 9.30
C ARG A 505 17.66 -5.51 9.87
N GLU A 506 17.33 -4.37 9.33
CA GLU A 506 17.86 -3.07 9.76
C GLU A 506 16.80 -2.17 10.38
N TRP A 507 15.54 -2.38 9.99
CA TRP A 507 14.38 -1.60 10.40
C TRP A 507 13.32 -2.48 11.04
N THR A 508 12.54 -1.89 11.95
CA THR A 508 11.45 -2.61 12.62
C THR A 508 10.46 -3.13 11.59
N ALA A 509 9.94 -4.33 11.79
CA ALA A 509 9.00 -4.96 10.89
C ALA A 509 7.72 -5.38 11.63
N SER A 510 6.57 -5.35 10.98
CA SER A 510 5.31 -5.87 11.54
C SER A 510 4.55 -6.63 10.47
N ALA A 511 4.21 -7.89 10.72
CA ALA A 511 3.46 -8.69 9.75
C ALA A 511 2.04 -8.12 9.56
N PHE A 512 1.37 -7.75 10.65
CA PHE A 512 0.14 -6.95 10.60
C PHE A 512 0.34 -5.63 11.37
N ARG A 513 -0.14 -4.54 10.78
CA ARG A 513 -0.21 -3.23 11.43
C ARG A 513 -1.59 -2.61 11.26
N MET A 514 -2.20 -2.20 12.35
CA MET A 514 -3.37 -1.32 12.34
C MET A 514 -3.02 0.00 13.01
N ASN A 515 -3.17 1.12 12.30
CA ASN A 515 -3.10 2.45 12.89
C ASN A 515 -4.52 2.97 13.11
N ALA A 516 -4.96 2.93 14.35
CA ALA A 516 -6.28 3.31 14.79
C ALA A 516 -6.30 4.67 15.53
N GLU A 517 -5.25 5.47 15.42
CA GLU A 517 -5.34 6.94 15.68
C GLU A 517 -6.36 7.62 14.74
N LEU A 518 -6.79 6.88 13.72
CA LEU A 518 -7.74 7.25 12.70
C LEU A 518 -8.96 6.31 12.78
N ASP A 519 -10.12 6.81 12.38
CA ASP A 519 -11.44 6.19 12.52
C ASP A 519 -11.56 4.79 11.86
N ASN A 520 -11.10 3.74 12.57
CA ASN A 520 -11.21 2.35 12.13
C ASN A 520 -12.40 1.65 12.80
N ARG A 521 -13.30 1.06 12.02
CA ARG A 521 -14.52 0.40 12.52
C ARG A 521 -14.79 -0.92 11.83
N ASN A 522 -15.36 -1.88 12.57
CA ASN A 522 -15.76 -3.19 12.04
C ASN A 522 -14.65 -3.88 11.23
N ILE A 523 -13.51 -4.09 11.89
CA ILE A 523 -12.36 -4.78 11.32
C ILE A 523 -12.37 -6.22 11.82
N HIS A 524 -12.35 -7.18 10.91
CA HIS A 524 -12.34 -8.61 11.23
C HIS A 524 -11.08 -9.27 10.70
N VAL A 525 -10.19 -9.67 11.61
CA VAL A 525 -8.90 -10.29 11.31
C VAL A 525 -8.94 -11.73 11.81
N HIS A 526 -8.97 -12.70 10.90
CA HIS A 526 -9.10 -14.10 11.30
C HIS A 526 -8.41 -15.11 10.40
N ASP A 527 -8.01 -16.26 10.96
CA ASP A 527 -7.45 -17.38 10.19
C ASP A 527 -6.18 -16.99 9.39
N ASN A 528 -5.38 -16.03 9.88
CA ASN A 528 -4.11 -15.62 9.27
C ASN A 528 -2.91 -16.19 10.03
N THR A 529 -1.77 -16.30 9.36
CA THR A 529 -0.47 -16.52 9.99
C THR A 529 0.38 -15.25 9.86
N PHE A 530 0.71 -14.61 10.98
CA PHE A 530 1.53 -13.40 11.05
C PHE A 530 2.88 -13.70 11.70
N ARG A 531 3.96 -13.59 10.91
CA ARG A 531 5.34 -13.91 11.32
C ARG A 531 6.18 -12.64 11.36
N GLY A 532 6.53 -12.17 12.55
CA GLY A 532 7.51 -11.10 12.73
C GLY A 532 8.88 -11.68 13.08
N ILE A 533 9.85 -11.64 12.17
CA ILE A 533 11.17 -12.25 12.38
C ILE A 533 12.28 -11.18 12.38
N LYS A 534 12.98 -11.04 13.50
CA LYS A 534 14.21 -10.24 13.63
C LYS A 534 15.39 -11.04 13.10
N MET A 535 16.11 -10.46 12.14
CA MET A 535 17.25 -11.11 11.46
C MET A 535 18.57 -10.36 11.64
N GLY A 536 18.54 -9.09 12.04
CA GLY A 536 19.76 -8.26 12.15
C GLY A 536 19.88 -7.50 13.47
N ARG A 537 20.96 -6.73 13.58
CA ARG A 537 21.32 -5.92 14.76
C ARG A 537 20.86 -4.45 14.68
N GLY A 538 20.16 -4.06 13.61
CA GLY A 538 19.65 -2.68 13.39
C GLY A 538 20.62 -1.82 12.60
N ALA A 539 20.08 -0.93 11.75
CA ALA A 539 20.86 0.17 11.20
C ALA A 539 21.31 1.08 12.36
N PHE A 540 22.51 1.69 12.26
CA PHE A 540 23.12 2.66 13.19
C PHE A 540 24.02 2.17 14.32
N GLY A 541 24.31 0.89 14.45
CA GLY A 541 25.27 0.43 15.47
C GLY A 541 24.88 0.85 16.90
N SER A 542 23.60 1.19 17.13
CA SER A 542 23.10 1.42 18.47
C SER A 542 23.21 0.11 19.22
N ASN A 543 23.98 0.08 20.31
CA ASN A 543 24.07 -1.07 21.19
C ASN A 543 22.71 -1.46 21.82
N ASP A 544 21.65 -0.69 21.57
CA ASP A 544 20.30 -0.98 22.00
C ASP A 544 19.59 -1.97 21.05
N GLN A 545 19.83 -3.25 21.30
CA GLN A 545 19.15 -4.38 20.67
C GLN A 545 17.61 -4.27 20.71
N ASN A 546 17.04 -3.45 21.62
CA ASN A 546 15.59 -3.27 21.80
C ASN A 546 14.95 -2.29 20.80
N LEU A 547 15.75 -1.53 20.05
CA LEU A 547 15.25 -0.58 19.06
C LEU A 547 14.71 -1.31 17.82
N LEU A 548 15.48 -2.24 17.27
CA LEU A 548 15.06 -3.06 16.14
C LEU A 548 14.22 -4.25 16.59
N THR A 549 12.95 -4.28 16.19
CA THR A 549 12.02 -5.37 16.55
C THR A 549 11.19 -5.87 15.40
N ALA A 550 10.77 -7.13 15.50
CA ALA A 550 9.82 -7.72 14.57
C ALA A 550 8.57 -8.12 15.33
N ASN A 551 7.43 -7.54 14.95
CA ASN A 551 6.15 -7.80 15.60
C ASN A 551 5.31 -8.74 14.72
N SER A 552 4.66 -9.75 15.28
CA SER A 552 3.58 -10.44 14.55
C SER A 552 2.44 -9.45 14.29
N VAL A 553 2.03 -8.71 15.32
CA VAL A 553 0.96 -7.72 15.26
C VAL A 553 1.38 -6.41 15.91
N LYS A 554 1.07 -5.29 15.25
CA LYS A 554 1.14 -3.93 15.81
C LYS A 554 -0.22 -3.25 15.72
N ILE A 555 -0.75 -2.75 16.84
CA ILE A 555 -2.03 -2.00 16.87
C ILE A 555 -1.83 -0.67 17.61
N SER A 556 -2.10 0.45 16.94
CA SER A 556 -1.89 1.79 17.50
C SER A 556 -3.22 2.49 17.76
N SER A 557 -3.61 2.67 19.01
CA SER A 557 -4.77 3.42 19.54
C SER A 557 -6.14 3.02 18.97
N GLY A 558 -7.20 3.77 19.29
CA GLY A 558 -8.52 3.75 18.65
C GLY A 558 -9.45 2.58 18.95
N VAL A 559 -8.95 1.47 19.50
CA VAL A 559 -9.80 0.36 19.98
C VAL A 559 -10.54 0.74 21.28
N ASP A 560 -10.20 1.88 21.88
CA ASP A 560 -10.85 2.48 23.04
C ASP A 560 -12.14 3.26 22.69
N SER A 561 -12.44 3.46 21.41
CA SER A 561 -13.69 4.09 20.97
C SER A 561 -14.85 3.09 20.96
N PRO A 562 -16.06 3.46 21.44
CA PRO A 562 -17.27 2.61 21.32
C PRO A 562 -17.60 2.20 19.88
N THR A 563 -17.06 2.93 18.90
CA THR A 563 -17.29 2.68 17.47
C THR A 563 -16.25 1.75 16.85
N ALA A 564 -15.10 1.55 17.49
CA ALA A 564 -14.03 0.70 16.98
C ALA A 564 -14.28 -0.75 17.36
N GLN A 565 -14.85 -1.50 16.42
CA GLN A 565 -15.04 -2.94 16.56
C GLN A 565 -13.91 -3.67 15.86
N LEU A 566 -12.88 -4.09 16.60
CA LEU A 566 -11.87 -5.03 16.12
C LEU A 566 -12.20 -6.43 16.63
N ARG A 567 -12.48 -7.37 15.71
CA ARG A 567 -12.57 -8.80 16.01
C ARG A 567 -11.29 -9.48 15.54
N PHE A 568 -10.49 -9.96 16.48
CA PHE A 568 -9.21 -10.63 16.20
C PHE A 568 -9.26 -12.06 16.72
N GLU A 569 -9.36 -13.03 15.80
CA GLU A 569 -9.64 -14.43 16.20
C GLU A 569 -8.95 -15.47 15.31
N ARG A 570 -8.63 -16.66 15.85
CA ARG A 570 -8.07 -17.78 15.07
C ARG A 570 -6.82 -17.45 14.25
N ASN A 571 -5.99 -16.52 14.70
CA ASN A 571 -4.73 -16.19 14.02
C ASN A 571 -3.56 -16.95 14.64
N THR A 572 -2.52 -17.22 13.86
CA THR A 572 -1.24 -17.75 14.33
C THR A 572 -0.20 -16.63 14.36
N LEU A 573 0.34 -16.33 15.55
CA LEU A 573 1.32 -15.29 15.80
C LEU A 573 2.69 -15.93 16.04
N VAL A 574 3.60 -15.76 15.09
CA VAL A 574 4.96 -16.32 15.14
C VAL A 574 5.99 -15.22 15.28
N THR A 575 6.93 -15.34 16.21
CA THR A 575 8.02 -14.36 16.33
C THR A 575 9.25 -14.92 17.03
N ASN A 576 10.36 -14.20 16.90
CA ASN A 576 11.54 -14.32 17.75
C ASN A 576 11.82 -13.05 18.56
N SER A 577 10.92 -12.07 18.47
CA SER A 577 11.09 -10.73 19.05
C SER A 577 9.85 -10.29 19.83
N ARG A 578 8.70 -10.05 19.19
CA ARG A 578 7.46 -9.63 19.85
C ARG A 578 6.23 -10.22 19.16
N TRP A 579 5.29 -10.75 19.94
CA TRP A 579 4.01 -11.15 19.36
C TRP A 579 3.17 -9.90 19.09
N ILE A 580 3.09 -9.01 20.09
CA ILE A 580 2.16 -7.88 20.05
C ILE A 580 2.84 -6.60 20.52
N ALA A 581 2.73 -5.55 19.70
CA ALA A 581 3.05 -4.17 20.06
C ALA A 581 1.79 -3.30 19.97
N CYS A 582 1.43 -2.65 21.07
CA CYS A 582 0.19 -1.87 21.17
C CYS A 582 0.43 -0.46 21.69
N THR A 583 -0.48 0.47 21.44
CA THR A 583 -0.48 1.81 22.06
C THR A 583 -1.91 2.21 22.39
N ASN A 584 -2.20 2.72 23.59
CA ASN A 584 -3.52 3.27 23.96
C ASN A 584 -4.70 2.37 23.54
N ILE A 585 -4.68 1.12 23.99
CA ILE A 585 -5.76 0.16 23.71
C ILE A 585 -6.50 -0.11 25.00
N SER A 586 -7.83 -0.17 24.93
CA SER A 586 -8.63 -0.74 26.00
C SER A 586 -9.55 -1.84 25.46
N ASN A 587 -9.79 -2.89 26.26
CA ASN A 587 -10.81 -3.92 25.99
C ASN A 587 -10.67 -4.66 24.65
N LEU A 588 -9.44 -4.96 24.22
CA LEU A 588 -9.20 -5.75 23.02
C LEU A 588 -9.18 -7.25 23.35
N ASP A 589 -9.97 -8.03 22.62
CA ASP A 589 -9.99 -9.49 22.71
C ASP A 589 -9.19 -10.11 21.57
N LEU A 590 -8.30 -11.03 21.92
CA LEU A 590 -7.65 -11.95 21.00
C LEU A 590 -8.16 -13.36 21.33
N LYS A 591 -9.00 -13.90 20.44
CA LYS A 591 -9.69 -15.16 20.67
C LYS A 591 -9.12 -16.30 19.84
N ASP A 592 -9.08 -17.52 20.37
CA ASP A 592 -8.78 -18.76 19.64
C ASP A 592 -7.45 -18.73 18.86
N SER A 593 -6.52 -17.84 19.22
CA SER A 593 -5.30 -17.57 18.47
C SER A 593 -4.13 -18.40 19.00
N THR A 594 -3.21 -18.78 18.12
CA THR A 594 -2.04 -19.61 18.46
C THR A 594 -0.78 -18.75 18.54
N PHE A 595 -0.01 -18.90 19.61
CA PHE A 595 1.27 -18.23 19.82
C PHE A 595 2.42 -19.22 19.61
N GLN A 596 3.39 -18.80 18.80
CA GLN A 596 4.55 -19.61 18.44
C GLN A 596 5.84 -18.79 18.51
N ILE A 597 6.92 -19.44 18.94
CA ILE A 597 8.28 -18.91 18.88
C ILE A 597 8.99 -19.50 17.66
N SER A 598 9.85 -18.71 17.01
CA SER A 598 10.69 -19.14 15.90
C SER A 598 12.11 -18.64 16.13
N GLY A 599 13.13 -19.39 15.72
CA GLY A 599 14.54 -18.93 15.76
C GLY A 599 15.07 -18.59 17.16
N GLU A 600 16.17 -17.83 17.20
CA GLU A 600 16.78 -17.33 18.43
C GLU A 600 15.96 -16.16 18.99
N LEU A 601 15.58 -16.27 20.26
CA LEU A 601 14.85 -15.23 20.97
C LEU A 601 15.72 -14.02 21.24
N LEU A 602 15.15 -12.83 21.09
CA LEU A 602 15.71 -11.60 21.66
C LEU A 602 15.91 -11.79 23.17
N ASP A 603 17.05 -11.36 23.71
CA ASP A 603 17.32 -11.35 25.15
C ASP A 603 17.41 -9.90 25.68
N PRO A 604 16.53 -9.48 26.61
CA PRO A 604 15.39 -10.23 27.13
C PRO A 604 14.25 -10.33 26.09
N PHE A 605 13.52 -11.44 26.12
CA PHE A 605 12.35 -11.62 25.24
C PHE A 605 11.18 -10.79 25.77
N GLN A 606 10.67 -9.87 24.95
CA GLN A 606 9.61 -8.93 25.31
C GLN A 606 8.35 -9.20 24.48
N PRO A 607 7.61 -10.29 24.74
CA PRO A 607 6.53 -10.74 23.86
C PRO A 607 5.40 -9.73 23.67
N LEU A 608 5.18 -8.88 24.68
CA LEU A 608 4.12 -7.86 24.73
C LEU A 608 4.73 -6.48 25.02
N THR A 609 4.38 -5.46 24.25
CA THR A 609 4.92 -4.10 24.43
C THR A 609 3.84 -3.04 24.27
N ALA A 610 3.82 -2.06 25.17
CA ALA A 610 3.14 -0.78 25.04
C ALA A 610 4.11 0.25 24.45
N VAL A 611 3.87 0.69 23.21
CA VAL A 611 4.66 1.71 22.53
C VAL A 611 4.17 3.09 22.97
N ARG A 612 5.08 3.92 23.48
CA ARG A 612 4.79 5.31 23.87
C ARG A 612 5.50 6.27 22.92
N TYR A 613 4.83 7.38 22.59
CA TYR A 613 5.35 8.39 21.67
C TYR A 613 5.91 9.63 22.37
N SER A 614 5.59 9.81 23.66
CA SER A 614 6.16 10.85 24.51
C SER A 614 6.30 10.34 25.95
N SER A 615 7.26 10.88 26.69
CA SER A 615 7.52 10.54 28.09
C SER A 615 6.35 10.86 29.04
N GLY A 616 5.48 11.80 28.67
CA GLY A 616 4.29 12.18 29.44
C GLY A 616 3.00 11.45 29.06
N SER A 617 2.99 10.69 27.96
CA SER A 617 1.80 9.95 27.54
C SER A 617 1.59 8.69 28.41
N LEU A 618 0.39 8.54 28.98
CA LEU A 618 0.05 7.34 29.73
C LEU A 618 -0.03 6.13 28.78
N ASN A 619 -0.63 6.29 27.59
CA ASN A 619 -0.66 5.36 26.44
C ASN A 619 -0.74 3.87 26.81
N ALA A 620 -1.39 3.57 27.93
CA ALA A 620 -1.38 2.25 28.53
C ALA A 620 -2.23 1.29 27.70
N VAL A 621 -1.90 0.01 27.77
CA VAL A 621 -2.73 -1.05 27.23
C VAL A 621 -3.52 -1.62 28.40
N VAL A 622 -4.83 -1.39 28.43
CA VAL A 622 -5.68 -1.77 29.55
C VAL A 622 -6.63 -2.88 29.13
N ASP A 623 -6.72 -3.93 29.93
CA ASP A 623 -7.67 -5.02 29.73
C ASP A 623 -7.58 -5.68 28.34
N LEU A 624 -6.34 -5.91 27.87
CA LEU A 624 -6.09 -6.81 26.75
C LEU A 624 -6.43 -8.24 27.19
N ARG A 625 -7.37 -8.91 26.53
CA ARG A 625 -7.80 -10.27 26.88
C ARG A 625 -7.35 -11.27 25.85
N PHE A 626 -6.74 -12.35 26.33
CA PHE A 626 -6.38 -13.52 25.56
C PHE A 626 -7.36 -14.62 25.92
N ILE A 627 -8.26 -14.96 25.01
CA ILE A 627 -9.38 -15.89 25.26
C ILE A 627 -9.14 -17.16 24.45
N ASP A 628 -9.12 -18.32 25.10
CA ASP A 628 -8.99 -19.63 24.44
C ASP A 628 -7.73 -19.75 23.53
N VAL A 629 -6.67 -19.05 23.91
CA VAL A 629 -5.42 -19.05 23.14
C VAL A 629 -4.68 -20.38 23.25
N ARG A 630 -3.91 -20.70 22.21
CA ARG A 630 -3.12 -21.93 22.12
C ARG A 630 -1.64 -21.59 22.06
N PHE A 631 -0.80 -22.50 22.51
CA PHE A 631 0.65 -22.39 22.41
C PHE A 631 1.16 -23.53 21.55
N ALA A 632 2.01 -23.24 20.57
CA ALA A 632 2.55 -24.25 19.66
C ALA A 632 3.41 -25.30 20.40
N ASP A 633 4.07 -24.89 21.49
CA ASP A 633 4.92 -25.74 22.32
C ASP A 633 5.02 -25.21 23.77
N SER A 634 5.76 -25.93 24.61
CA SER A 634 5.99 -25.56 26.02
C SER A 634 6.82 -24.29 26.17
N ALA A 635 7.73 -23.98 25.23
CA ALA A 635 8.57 -22.79 25.30
C ALA A 635 7.73 -21.51 25.06
N ALA A 636 6.86 -21.54 24.05
CA ALA A 636 5.89 -20.47 23.79
C ALA A 636 4.94 -20.29 24.99
N ARG A 637 4.46 -21.39 25.57
CA ARG A 637 3.64 -21.34 26.80
C ARG A 637 4.41 -20.68 27.94
N SER A 638 5.62 -21.14 28.26
CA SER A 638 6.42 -20.56 29.36
C SER A 638 6.70 -19.08 29.14
N ALA A 639 7.11 -18.69 27.93
CA ALA A 639 7.39 -17.29 27.62
C ALA A 639 6.15 -16.40 27.78
N PHE A 640 4.97 -16.86 27.34
CA PHE A 640 3.72 -16.14 27.57
C PHE A 640 3.35 -16.09 29.06
N MET A 641 3.48 -17.24 29.73
CA MET A 641 3.24 -17.36 31.17
C MET A 641 4.30 -16.66 31.99
N GLU A 642 5.33 -16.01 31.44
CA GLU A 642 6.29 -15.13 32.12
C GLU A 642 6.20 -13.67 31.64
N ALA A 643 5.41 -13.42 30.59
CA ALA A 643 5.22 -12.12 30.00
C ALA A 643 4.66 -11.07 30.97
N SER A 644 5.14 -9.84 30.76
CA SER A 644 4.56 -8.58 31.20
C SER A 644 4.47 -7.63 30.01
N ILE A 645 3.68 -6.56 30.12
CA ILE A 645 3.65 -5.52 29.10
C ILE A 645 4.79 -4.54 29.39
N TYR A 646 5.74 -4.46 28.46
CA TYR A 646 6.86 -3.54 28.57
C TYR A 646 6.51 -2.19 27.96
N LYS A 647 6.84 -1.07 28.63
CA LYS A 647 6.83 0.25 27.99
C LYS A 647 8.06 0.41 27.11
N LYS A 648 7.86 0.97 25.92
CA LYS A 648 8.94 1.38 25.02
C LYS A 648 8.81 2.87 24.71
N TYR A 649 9.76 3.67 25.21
CA TYR A 649 10.01 5.04 24.78
C TYR A 649 11.50 5.35 24.82
N TYR A 650 12.18 5.43 23.66
CA TYR A 650 13.60 5.81 23.49
C TYR A 650 14.61 5.29 24.53
N VAL A 651 14.62 5.84 25.76
CA VAL A 651 15.51 5.50 26.89
C VAL A 651 14.79 4.92 28.12
N ASP A 652 13.46 5.02 28.19
CA ASP A 652 12.63 4.51 29.29
C ASP A 652 12.09 3.13 28.91
N PHE A 653 12.75 2.10 29.45
CA PHE A 653 12.42 0.70 29.25
C PHE A 653 12.12 0.04 30.59
N GLY A 654 11.07 -0.77 30.59
CA GLY A 654 10.71 -1.55 31.77
C GLY A 654 9.28 -2.03 31.66
N ILE A 655 8.80 -2.66 32.74
CA ILE A 655 7.39 -3.02 32.86
C ILE A 655 6.57 -1.73 32.93
N ASP A 656 5.50 -1.68 32.14
CA ASP A 656 4.55 -0.57 32.18
C ASP A 656 3.60 -0.74 33.39
N PRO A 657 3.68 0.11 34.44
CA PRO A 657 2.90 -0.05 35.66
C PRO A 657 1.38 0.16 35.46
N TYR A 658 0.97 0.77 34.34
CA TYR A 658 -0.43 1.09 34.05
C TYR A 658 -1.08 0.11 33.09
N SER A 659 -0.28 -0.71 32.41
CA SER A 659 -0.82 -1.67 31.46
C SER A 659 -1.28 -2.96 32.15
N SER A 660 -2.32 -3.56 31.60
CA SER A 660 -2.88 -4.83 32.06
C SER A 660 -3.27 -5.76 30.92
N PHE A 661 -3.17 -7.05 31.18
CA PHE A 661 -3.76 -8.08 30.34
C PHE A 661 -4.30 -9.23 31.18
N ARG A 662 -5.12 -10.07 30.56
CA ARG A 662 -5.74 -11.25 31.17
C ARG A 662 -5.64 -12.44 30.24
N LEU A 663 -5.41 -13.61 30.83
CA LEU A 663 -5.58 -14.87 30.15
C LEU A 663 -6.88 -15.48 30.66
N SER A 664 -7.78 -15.84 29.74
CA SER A 664 -9.14 -16.27 30.05
C SER A 664 -9.52 -17.49 29.22
N TRP A 665 -10.47 -18.26 29.73
CA TRP A 665 -10.93 -19.50 29.12
C TRP A 665 -12.45 -19.57 29.11
N THR A 666 -12.98 -20.13 28.04
CA THR A 666 -14.41 -20.37 27.89
C THR A 666 -14.82 -21.60 28.70
N LEU A 667 -15.79 -21.41 29.60
CA LEU A 667 -16.54 -22.46 30.25
C LEU A 667 -17.92 -22.55 29.58
N THR A 668 -18.17 -23.65 28.88
CA THR A 668 -19.49 -23.98 28.34
C THR A 668 -20.21 -24.88 29.33
N LEU A 669 -21.35 -24.44 29.84
CA LEU A 669 -22.18 -25.25 30.73
C LEU A 669 -23.40 -25.75 29.99
N LYS A 670 -23.69 -27.04 30.13
CA LYS A 670 -24.91 -27.67 29.64
C LYS A 670 -25.73 -28.14 30.84
N VAL A 671 -26.87 -27.51 31.07
CA VAL A 671 -27.77 -27.79 32.19
C VAL A 671 -28.91 -28.67 31.69
N VAL A 672 -29.03 -29.86 32.29
CA VAL A 672 -30.05 -30.85 31.92
C VAL A 672 -30.76 -31.40 33.16
N ASN A 673 -31.95 -31.96 32.99
CA ASN A 673 -32.58 -32.79 34.00
C ASN A 673 -32.02 -34.23 33.97
N ARG A 674 -32.54 -35.11 34.84
CA ARG A 674 -32.10 -36.51 34.92
C ARG A 674 -32.41 -37.30 33.65
N GLU A 675 -33.42 -36.89 32.89
CA GLU A 675 -33.80 -37.46 31.61
C GLU A 675 -32.90 -36.96 30.46
N GLY A 676 -31.93 -36.09 30.74
CA GLY A 676 -31.02 -35.50 29.76
C GLY A 676 -31.63 -34.38 28.93
N GLN A 677 -32.84 -33.92 29.29
CA GLN A 677 -33.51 -32.82 28.60
C GLN A 677 -32.92 -31.48 29.04
N PRO A 678 -32.72 -30.53 28.12
CA PRO A 678 -32.16 -29.22 28.43
C PRO A 678 -33.08 -28.39 29.32
N LEU A 679 -32.49 -27.69 30.30
CA LEU A 679 -33.21 -26.84 31.23
C LEU A 679 -33.02 -25.36 30.90
N MET A 680 -33.92 -24.82 30.09
CA MET A 680 -33.98 -23.40 29.76
C MET A 680 -34.24 -22.55 31.01
N GLY A 681 -33.52 -21.43 31.13
CA GLY A 681 -33.69 -20.47 32.21
C GLY A 681 -33.01 -20.88 33.52
N ALA A 682 -32.31 -22.01 33.58
CA ALA A 682 -31.51 -22.37 34.75
C ALA A 682 -30.40 -21.33 34.97
N THR A 683 -30.36 -20.73 36.16
CA THR A 683 -29.38 -19.72 36.53
C THR A 683 -28.04 -20.38 36.83
N VAL A 684 -26.98 -19.89 36.19
CA VAL A 684 -25.59 -20.28 36.45
C VAL A 684 -24.85 -19.10 37.06
N ARG A 685 -24.25 -19.34 38.22
CA ARG A 685 -23.41 -18.39 38.95
C ARG A 685 -22.02 -18.97 39.12
N VAL A 686 -20.98 -18.24 38.73
CA VAL A 686 -19.58 -18.65 38.93
C VAL A 686 -18.91 -17.67 39.89
N VAL A 687 -18.29 -18.20 40.94
CA VAL A 687 -17.46 -17.41 41.87
C VAL A 687 -16.00 -17.87 41.80
N ASP A 688 -15.07 -16.91 41.90
CA ASP A 688 -13.64 -17.18 42.01
C ASP A 688 -13.24 -17.64 43.43
N SER A 689 -11.96 -17.91 43.65
CA SER A 689 -11.47 -18.37 44.97
C SER A 689 -11.53 -17.29 46.06
N TYR A 690 -11.74 -16.02 45.70
CA TYR A 690 -11.99 -14.93 46.63
C TYR A 690 -13.47 -14.78 46.99
N GLY A 691 -14.34 -15.63 46.42
CA GLY A 691 -15.78 -15.55 46.58
C GLY A 691 -16.44 -14.44 45.76
N GLN A 692 -15.70 -13.81 44.84
CA GLN A 692 -16.25 -12.78 43.96
C GLN A 692 -17.02 -13.45 42.82
N GLU A 693 -18.20 -12.92 42.51
CA GLU A 693 -18.96 -13.35 41.34
C GLU A 693 -18.29 -12.86 40.06
N VAL A 694 -17.84 -13.79 39.24
CA VAL A 694 -17.18 -13.51 37.96
C VAL A 694 -18.10 -13.74 36.76
N PHE A 695 -19.21 -14.46 36.97
CA PHE A 695 -20.24 -14.67 35.95
C PHE A 695 -21.60 -14.95 36.60
N LEU A 696 -22.66 -14.38 36.01
CA LEU A 696 -24.05 -14.71 36.29
C LEU A 696 -24.82 -14.70 34.97
N GLY A 697 -25.46 -15.82 34.63
CA GLY A 697 -26.24 -15.96 33.40
C GLY A 697 -27.33 -17.00 33.53
N ALA A 698 -28.15 -17.14 32.50
CA ALA A 698 -29.19 -18.16 32.41
C ALA A 698 -28.93 -19.07 31.20
N ALA A 699 -29.20 -20.36 31.36
CA ALA A 699 -29.17 -21.33 30.28
C ALA A 699 -30.22 -21.01 29.21
N ASP A 700 -29.85 -21.16 27.94
CA ASP A 700 -30.74 -20.93 26.80
C ASP A 700 -31.70 -22.11 26.55
N ALA A 701 -32.41 -22.10 25.42
CA ALA A 701 -33.34 -23.17 25.07
C ALA A 701 -32.67 -24.54 24.84
N ALA A 702 -31.37 -24.58 24.53
CA ALA A 702 -30.57 -25.80 24.45
C ALA A 702 -30.00 -26.21 25.83
N GLY A 703 -30.33 -25.46 26.89
CA GLY A 703 -29.79 -25.67 28.23
C GLY A 703 -28.34 -25.19 28.34
N GLU A 704 -27.85 -24.38 27.39
CA GLU A 704 -26.46 -23.98 27.33
C GLU A 704 -26.24 -22.55 27.83
N VAL A 705 -25.10 -22.33 28.50
CA VAL A 705 -24.62 -20.99 28.84
C VAL A 705 -23.10 -20.96 28.80
N THR A 706 -22.55 -19.88 28.28
CA THR A 706 -21.11 -19.70 28.12
C THR A 706 -20.61 -18.58 29.01
N ALA A 707 -19.53 -18.85 29.75
CA ALA A 707 -18.84 -17.88 30.59
C ALA A 707 -17.37 -17.77 30.16
N VAL A 708 -16.83 -16.55 30.12
CA VAL A 708 -15.38 -16.33 29.95
C VAL A 708 -14.78 -16.06 31.32
N ILE A 709 -13.90 -16.95 31.77
CA ILE A 709 -13.37 -16.96 33.12
C ILE A 709 -11.86 -16.70 33.08
N ASP A 710 -11.38 -15.74 33.87
CA ASP A 710 -9.96 -15.37 33.91
C ASP A 710 -9.15 -16.44 34.67
N GLN A 711 -8.06 -16.93 34.07
CA GLN A 711 -7.04 -17.74 34.77
C GLN A 711 -6.12 -16.86 35.63
N PHE A 712 -5.73 -15.70 35.10
CA PHE A 712 -4.98 -14.69 35.84
C PHE A 712 -5.13 -13.31 35.19
N ARG A 713 -4.88 -12.27 35.99
CA ARG A 713 -4.69 -10.89 35.52
C ARG A 713 -3.26 -10.45 35.83
N ASN A 714 -2.60 -9.80 34.86
CA ASN A 714 -1.36 -9.06 35.07
C ASN A 714 -1.67 -7.56 35.02
N VAL A 715 -1.26 -6.81 36.05
CA VAL A 715 -1.33 -5.35 36.11
C VAL A 715 0.02 -4.83 36.55
N GLY A 716 0.69 -4.05 35.71
CA GLY A 716 1.98 -3.46 36.07
C GLY A 716 3.06 -4.47 36.43
N GLY A 717 3.05 -5.64 35.79
CA GLY A 717 3.95 -6.76 36.07
C GLY A 717 3.60 -7.57 37.31
N LYS A 718 2.58 -7.14 38.08
CA LYS A 718 2.06 -7.91 39.20
C LYS A 718 0.95 -8.81 38.70
N ARG A 719 1.10 -10.10 38.93
CA ARG A 719 0.05 -11.06 38.65
C ARG A 719 -0.79 -11.31 39.89
N THR A 720 -2.08 -11.51 39.67
CA THR A 720 -2.92 -12.20 40.65
C THR A 720 -2.24 -13.53 41.00
N PRO A 721 -2.10 -13.90 42.28
CA PRO A 721 -1.37 -15.09 42.70
C PRO A 721 -1.76 -16.32 41.88
N THR A 722 -0.77 -17.01 41.30
CA THR A 722 -0.95 -18.26 40.56
C THR A 722 -1.69 -19.26 41.46
N GLY A 723 -2.94 -19.60 41.14
CA GLY A 723 -3.81 -20.40 42.02
C GLY A 723 -5.12 -19.71 42.40
N ALA A 724 -5.08 -18.41 42.66
CA ALA A 724 -6.23 -17.71 43.23
C ALA A 724 -7.36 -17.41 42.22
N LEU A 725 -7.07 -17.45 40.93
CA LEU A 725 -8.07 -17.43 39.87
C LEU A 725 -8.07 -18.74 39.07
N LEU A 726 -7.48 -19.82 39.60
CA LEU A 726 -7.55 -21.12 38.95
C LEU A 726 -8.84 -21.84 39.34
N ALA A 727 -9.13 -21.95 40.63
CA ALA A 727 -10.31 -22.64 41.14
C ALA A 727 -11.55 -21.74 41.20
N HIS A 728 -12.68 -22.26 40.71
CA HIS A 728 -13.97 -21.58 40.69
C HIS A 728 -15.08 -22.50 41.17
N THR A 729 -16.05 -21.93 41.89
CA THR A 729 -17.29 -22.63 42.26
C THR A 729 -18.40 -22.23 41.31
N VAL A 730 -18.90 -23.19 40.53
CA VAL A 730 -20.09 -23.05 39.70
C VAL A 730 -21.30 -23.48 40.52
N THR A 731 -22.29 -22.62 40.65
CA THR A 731 -23.60 -22.93 41.24
C THR A 731 -24.68 -22.85 40.16
N VAL A 732 -25.44 -23.93 39.97
CA VAL A 732 -26.55 -23.98 39.02
C VAL A 732 -27.86 -24.13 39.76
N THR A 733 -28.85 -23.31 39.43
CA THR A 733 -30.18 -23.31 40.07
C THR A 733 -31.27 -23.30 39.00
N GLY A 734 -32.14 -24.30 39.00
CA GLY A 734 -33.32 -24.37 38.13
C GLY A 734 -34.60 -24.19 38.92
N GLN A 735 -35.64 -23.60 38.33
CA GLN A 735 -36.95 -23.53 38.97
C GLN A 735 -37.50 -24.94 39.21
N GLY A 736 -37.87 -25.24 40.46
CA GLY A 736 -38.32 -26.57 40.86
C GLY A 736 -37.19 -27.47 41.34
N PHE A 737 -35.93 -27.22 40.97
CA PHE A 737 -34.80 -28.10 41.26
C PHE A 737 -33.99 -27.62 42.48
N GLU A 738 -33.25 -28.54 43.11
CA GLU A 738 -32.21 -28.18 44.08
C GLU A 738 -30.98 -27.58 43.37
N SER A 739 -30.32 -26.62 44.01
CA SER A 739 -29.09 -26.03 43.47
C SER A 739 -27.92 -27.02 43.56
N VAL A 740 -27.14 -27.13 42.49
CA VAL A 740 -25.94 -27.99 42.44
C VAL A 740 -24.68 -27.12 42.36
N GLN A 741 -23.62 -27.56 43.04
CA GLN A 741 -22.32 -26.90 43.00
C GLN A 741 -21.24 -27.81 42.40
N HIS A 742 -20.37 -27.23 41.57
CA HIS A 742 -19.18 -27.88 41.01
C HIS A 742 -17.94 -27.01 41.21
N GLN A 743 -16.79 -27.65 41.45
CA GLN A 743 -15.50 -26.99 41.38
C GLN A 743 -14.92 -27.18 39.98
N VAL A 744 -14.44 -26.10 39.38
CA VAL A 744 -13.75 -26.13 38.08
C VAL A 744 -12.43 -25.40 38.17
N THR A 745 -11.42 -25.88 37.44
CA THR A 745 -10.13 -25.20 37.30
C THR A 745 -10.00 -24.65 35.89
N MET A 746 -9.89 -23.33 35.73
CA MET A 746 -9.86 -22.68 34.41
C MET A 746 -8.43 -22.43 33.96
N ASP A 747 -7.85 -23.42 33.27
CA ASP A 747 -6.51 -23.37 32.65
C ASP A 747 -6.51 -23.76 31.16
N SER A 748 -7.72 -23.99 30.64
CA SER A 748 -8.06 -24.43 29.29
C SER A 748 -9.58 -24.24 29.08
N PRO A 749 -10.06 -24.20 27.82
CA PRO A 749 -11.51 -24.21 27.56
C PRO A 749 -12.14 -25.50 28.09
N GLN A 750 -13.29 -25.41 28.75
CA GLN A 750 -13.95 -26.55 29.37
C GLN A 750 -15.43 -26.63 29.03
N THR A 751 -15.96 -27.84 28.99
CA THR A 751 -17.41 -28.11 28.92
C THR A 751 -17.84 -28.88 30.16
N LEU A 752 -18.80 -28.35 30.89
CA LEU A 752 -19.37 -28.97 32.10
C LEU A 752 -20.86 -29.27 31.87
N THR A 753 -21.25 -30.55 31.96
CA THR A 753 -22.67 -30.90 32.00
C THR A 753 -23.13 -30.98 33.46
N VAL A 754 -24.13 -30.20 33.82
CA VAL A 754 -24.72 -30.18 35.16
C VAL A 754 -26.11 -30.77 35.10
N VAL A 755 -26.32 -31.86 35.84
CA VAL A 755 -27.60 -32.54 35.95
C VAL A 755 -28.31 -32.05 37.22
N LEU A 756 -29.46 -31.41 37.08
CA LEU A 756 -30.29 -31.01 38.22
C LEU A 756 -31.21 -32.17 38.65
N GLY A 757 -31.16 -32.53 39.93
CA GLY A 757 -31.93 -33.62 40.54
C GLY A 757 -33.36 -33.22 40.94
N THR A 758 -34.22 -34.23 41.12
CA THR A 758 -35.69 -34.14 41.30
C THR A 758 -36.21 -32.98 42.13
N ASP A 759 -37.40 -32.53 41.74
CA ASP A 759 -38.17 -31.42 42.31
C ASP A 759 -38.02 -31.30 43.82
N LYS A 760 -37.78 -30.07 44.33
CA LYS A 760 -38.02 -29.72 45.73
C LYS A 760 -39.40 -30.24 46.09
N VAL A 761 -39.45 -31.31 46.90
CA VAL A 761 -40.70 -31.86 47.41
C VAL A 761 -41.49 -30.70 48.00
N ALA A 762 -42.63 -30.37 47.39
CA ALA A 762 -43.46 -29.26 47.82
C ALA A 762 -43.75 -29.44 49.33
N PRO A 763 -43.59 -28.41 50.17
CA PRO A 763 -43.84 -28.54 51.59
C PRO A 763 -45.29 -29.00 51.78
N SER A 764 -45.47 -30.19 52.34
CA SER A 764 -46.80 -30.72 52.64
C SER A 764 -47.53 -29.70 53.52
N ALA A 765 -48.70 -29.24 53.06
CA ALA A 765 -49.54 -28.29 53.77
C ALA A 765 -49.74 -28.71 55.24
N PRO A 766 -49.75 -27.76 56.20
CA PRO A 766 -49.85 -28.09 57.62
C PRO A 766 -51.17 -28.84 57.88
N ARG A 767 -51.06 -30.09 58.39
CA ARG A 767 -52.21 -30.85 58.89
C ARG A 767 -52.90 -30.03 59.98
N GLN A 768 -54.10 -29.54 59.71
CA GLN A 768 -55.00 -29.04 60.75
C GLN A 768 -55.33 -30.19 61.71
N LEU A 769 -54.92 -30.04 62.97
CA LEU A 769 -55.42 -30.83 64.09
C LEU A 769 -56.91 -30.50 64.29
N ARG A 770 -57.79 -31.44 63.92
CA ARG A 770 -59.19 -31.45 64.34
C ARG A 770 -59.31 -32.32 65.60
N LEU A 771 -59.53 -31.66 66.74
CA LEU A 771 -60.06 -32.27 67.96
C LEU A 771 -61.58 -32.43 67.81
N THR A 772 -62.09 -33.64 67.99
CA THR A 772 -63.47 -33.88 68.45
C THR A 772 -63.55 -35.22 69.19
N ARG A 773 -64.35 -35.23 70.26
CA ARG A 773 -64.54 -36.26 71.30
C ARG A 773 -64.77 -37.68 70.80
#